data_AF-A0A8U0TU10-F1
#
_entry.id   AF-A0A8U0TU10-F1
#
_cell.length_a   1.000
_cell.length_b   1.000
_cell.length_c   1.000
_cell.angle_alpha   90.00
_cell.angle_beta   90.00
_cell.angle_gamma   90.00
#
_symmetry.space_group_name_H-M   'P 1'
#
loop_
_entity.id
_entity.type
_entity.pdbx_description
1 polymer ?
#
loop_
_entity_poly.entity_id
_entity_poly.type
_entity_poly.pdbx_seq_one_letter_code
_entity_poly.pdbx_strand_id
1 'polypeptide(L)'
;MSRMLSKDLPDIENILALNPRVKSHADICSTSAKKVEKKHWKRNPEKGCDSCVTLENNFDDIKHTTLSERGALREAMRCLKCADAPCQKSCPTNLDIKSFITSIANKNYYGAAKSILSDNPLGLTCGMVCPTSDLCVGGCNLYASEEGPINIGGLQQFATEIFSKMGIPQVRNPALPPPDQMPNSFHSKIALIGCGPASISCASFLARLGYDDITIFEKQKWIGGLSSTEIPQFRLPYEVVHFEVELMMDLGIKVVCEKALGQDGMTLLSLRDEGYKAVFIGIGLPQANRHKIFEELTIEQGFYTSKDFLPLVSKASKTGMCSCKSSLPELRGTVIVLGSGDTAFDCATSSLRCGAKRVYVVFRKGFTNIRAVPEEMELAKEEKCEFMPFLSPREVIMKAGRVAGMEFCRTELTDEGDWMEDEDQIIRLKADYIISAFGSMLSDPKVKEAMAPVLLNRWGLPELDPESMQSSESWVFAGGDVAGQANTTVESVNDGKQASWHMHKYLQSLHGQTVSSVPQLPLFHCAIDSVDIGVEMCGIRFPNPFGLASAPPTTSTAMIRRAFVEGWGFALTKTFSLDKDLVTNVSPRIVRGTTSGPMFGPGQSSFLNIELISEKTAAYWCQSVTELKADFPNKVIISSIMCSYNKADWTELAKMAEASGADALELNLSCPHGMGERGMGLACGQDTELVRNICRWVRQAVQIPFFAKLTPNVTNIVDIAMAAHEGGADGVTATNTVSGLMGLKADGTPWPGIGRGKRTTYGGVSAMAAGSCENPPGVGWWCRGTSGEAGRHLSPTNTAAGTLGPPSPLLPTSVQSESKASPSEQTVR
;
A
#
# COMPACT_ATOMS: atom_id res chain seq x y z
N MET A 1 21.66 21.65 -59.32
CA MET A 1 21.06 22.39 -58.19
C MET A 1 21.24 21.54 -56.95
N SER A 2 21.85 22.08 -55.89
CA SER A 2 21.95 21.37 -54.61
C SER A 2 20.56 21.10 -54.05
N ARG A 3 20.37 19.94 -53.43
CA ARG A 3 19.14 19.60 -52.70
C ARG A 3 18.85 20.70 -51.66
N MET A 4 17.58 21.09 -51.54
CA MET A 4 17.15 22.07 -50.54
C MET A 4 17.19 21.43 -49.16
N LEU A 5 18.18 21.80 -48.34
CA LEU A 5 18.46 21.18 -47.04
C LEU A 5 17.34 21.39 -46.01
N SER A 6 16.57 22.47 -46.15
CA SER A 6 15.47 22.83 -45.26
C SER A 6 14.13 22.20 -45.66
N LYS A 7 14.12 21.30 -46.66
CA LYS A 7 12.91 20.59 -47.08
C LYS A 7 13.06 19.11 -46.74
N ASP A 8 12.04 18.58 -46.08
CA ASP A 8 11.90 17.15 -45.86
C ASP A 8 11.91 16.40 -47.20
N LEU A 9 12.58 15.26 -47.24
CA LEU A 9 12.49 14.36 -48.39
C LEU A 9 11.10 13.75 -48.48
N PRO A 10 10.69 13.22 -49.64
CA PRO A 10 9.45 12.45 -49.76
C PRO A 10 9.29 11.36 -48.69
N ASP A 11 10.37 10.66 -48.33
CA ASP A 11 10.33 9.63 -47.29
C ASP A 11 10.02 10.21 -45.89
N ILE A 12 10.51 11.42 -45.62
CA ILE A 12 10.26 12.15 -44.38
C ILE A 12 8.90 12.86 -44.41
N GLU A 13 8.45 13.36 -45.55
CA GLU A 13 7.08 13.86 -45.71
C GLU A 13 6.07 12.72 -45.46
N ASN A 14 6.38 11.50 -45.94
CA ASN A 14 5.58 10.31 -45.72
C ASN A 14 5.56 9.86 -44.24
N ILE A 15 6.70 9.86 -43.54
CA ILE A 15 6.72 9.52 -42.10
C ILE A 15 5.95 10.55 -41.27
N LEU A 16 5.93 11.82 -41.69
CA LEU A 16 5.19 12.90 -41.06
C LEU A 16 3.72 12.97 -41.49
N ALA A 17 3.18 11.98 -42.20
CA ALA A 17 1.80 12.00 -42.70
C ALA A 17 0.76 12.18 -41.57
N LEU A 18 0.98 11.56 -40.40
CA LEU A 18 0.10 11.66 -39.22
C LEU A 18 0.54 12.72 -38.19
N ASN A 19 1.61 13.48 -38.48
CA ASN A 19 2.10 14.51 -37.58
C ASN A 19 1.03 15.61 -37.43
N PRO A 20 0.70 16.07 -36.20
CA PRO A 20 -0.32 17.09 -35.98
C PRO A 20 -0.01 18.37 -36.76
N ARG A 21 -0.97 18.80 -37.58
CA ARG A 21 -0.94 20.07 -38.32
C ARG A 21 -2.22 20.83 -38.05
N VAL A 22 -2.12 22.14 -37.80
CA VAL A 22 -3.28 23.01 -37.63
C VAL A 22 -4.07 23.01 -38.94
N LYS A 23 -5.35 22.64 -38.86
CA LYS A 23 -6.24 22.65 -40.02
C LYS A 23 -6.73 24.07 -40.28
N SER A 24 -6.73 24.48 -41.55
CA SER A 24 -7.21 25.80 -41.98
C SER A 24 -8.73 25.84 -42.23
N HIS A 25 -9.39 24.68 -42.21
CA HIS A 25 -10.83 24.54 -42.47
C HIS A 25 -11.41 23.48 -41.53
N ALA A 26 -12.74 23.49 -41.39
CA ALA A 26 -13.45 22.42 -40.69
C ALA A 26 -13.33 21.09 -41.46
N ASP A 27 -13.29 19.99 -40.72
CA ASP A 27 -13.34 18.65 -41.30
C ASP A 27 -14.76 18.32 -41.78
N ILE A 28 -14.87 17.78 -43.00
CA ILE A 28 -16.12 17.26 -43.53
C ILE A 28 -16.09 15.73 -43.42
N CYS A 29 -16.81 15.19 -42.45
CA CYS A 29 -17.00 13.75 -42.25
C CYS A 29 -18.47 13.47 -41.98
N SER A 30 -19.09 12.58 -42.76
CA SER A 30 -20.50 12.23 -42.54
C SER A 30 -20.67 11.42 -41.25
N THR A 31 -21.85 11.51 -40.63
CA THR A 31 -22.21 10.69 -39.47
C THR A 31 -22.09 9.19 -39.76
N SER A 32 -22.42 8.76 -40.99
CA SER A 32 -22.27 7.35 -41.39
C SER A 32 -20.81 6.91 -41.40
N ALA A 33 -19.90 7.71 -41.97
CA ALA A 33 -18.47 7.42 -41.97
C ALA A 33 -17.92 7.36 -40.53
N LYS A 34 -18.32 8.30 -39.66
CA LYS A 34 -17.90 8.30 -38.25
C LYS A 34 -18.41 7.08 -37.47
N LYS A 35 -19.62 6.58 -37.76
CA LYS A 35 -20.14 5.36 -37.14
C LYS A 35 -19.31 4.12 -37.52
N VAL A 36 -18.82 4.05 -38.76
CA VAL A 36 -17.92 2.97 -39.22
C VAL A 36 -16.56 3.11 -38.54
N GLU A 37 -15.97 4.30 -38.58
CA GLU A 37 -14.65 4.59 -37.99
C GLU A 37 -14.62 4.33 -36.47
N LYS A 38 -15.71 4.66 -35.75
CA LYS A 38 -15.82 4.44 -34.30
C LYS A 38 -15.53 3.00 -33.88
N LYS A 39 -15.88 2.01 -34.73
CA LYS A 39 -15.64 0.59 -34.42
C LYS A 39 -14.14 0.25 -34.42
N HIS A 40 -13.34 0.90 -35.26
CA HIS A 40 -11.90 0.66 -35.35
C HIS A 40 -11.15 1.11 -34.09
N TRP A 41 -11.58 2.20 -33.46
CA TRP A 41 -10.91 2.80 -32.31
C TRP A 41 -11.48 2.38 -30.95
N LYS A 42 -12.43 1.44 -30.91
CA LYS A 42 -13.17 1.06 -29.70
C LYS A 42 -12.23 0.38 -28.68
N ARG A 43 -12.17 0.91 -27.46
CA ARG A 43 -11.33 0.39 -26.36
C ARG A 43 -12.12 -0.21 -25.20
N ASN A 44 -13.20 0.45 -24.79
CA ASN A 44 -14.07 0.02 -23.70
C ASN A 44 -15.21 -0.87 -24.22
N PRO A 45 -15.95 -1.57 -23.33
CA PRO A 45 -17.05 -2.44 -23.73
C PRO A 45 -18.04 -1.79 -24.69
N GLU A 46 -18.51 -2.56 -25.68
CA GLU A 46 -19.55 -2.12 -26.60
C GLU A 46 -20.93 -2.31 -25.94
N LYS A 47 -21.69 -1.21 -25.82
CA LYS A 47 -22.99 -1.22 -25.15
C LYS A 47 -24.04 -2.09 -25.85
N GLY A 48 -23.91 -2.32 -27.16
CA GLY A 48 -24.81 -3.18 -27.94
C GLY A 48 -24.27 -4.60 -28.16
N CYS A 49 -23.20 -4.99 -27.46
CA CYS A 49 -22.73 -6.36 -27.46
C CYS A 49 -23.43 -7.13 -26.34
N ASP A 50 -24.31 -8.05 -26.74
CA ASP A 50 -25.17 -8.82 -25.83
C ASP A 50 -24.58 -10.21 -25.52
N SER A 51 -23.48 -10.60 -26.16
CA SER A 51 -22.79 -11.87 -25.91
C SER A 51 -21.59 -11.70 -24.99
N CYS A 52 -21.47 -12.58 -24.00
CA CYS A 52 -20.23 -12.72 -23.23
C CYS A 52 -19.10 -13.27 -24.12
N VAL A 53 -17.86 -12.84 -23.88
CA VAL A 53 -16.68 -13.46 -24.48
C VAL A 53 -16.53 -14.88 -23.90
N THR A 54 -15.91 -15.81 -24.61
CA THR A 54 -15.66 -17.14 -24.06
C THR A 54 -14.68 -17.05 -22.89
N LEU A 55 -15.16 -17.36 -21.68
CA LEU A 55 -14.39 -17.34 -20.43
C LEU A 55 -14.12 -18.74 -19.86
N GLU A 56 -14.45 -19.80 -20.60
CA GLU A 56 -14.22 -21.18 -20.18
C GLU A 56 -12.73 -21.40 -19.84
N ASN A 57 -12.47 -21.87 -18.62
CA ASN A 57 -11.12 -22.08 -18.06
C ASN A 57 -10.23 -20.82 -18.02
N ASN A 58 -10.79 -19.60 -18.11
CA ASN A 58 -10.03 -18.37 -17.93
C ASN A 58 -10.08 -17.89 -16.48
N PHE A 59 -8.95 -17.97 -15.78
CA PHE A 59 -8.78 -17.49 -14.40
C PHE A 59 -7.79 -16.31 -14.30
N ASP A 60 -7.62 -15.56 -15.38
CA ASP A 60 -6.82 -14.33 -15.37
C ASP A 60 -7.42 -13.32 -14.39
N ASP A 61 -6.57 -12.45 -13.83
CA ASP A 61 -7.01 -11.42 -12.89
C ASP A 61 -8.00 -10.44 -13.55
N ILE A 62 -9.21 -10.37 -13.01
CA ILE A 62 -10.28 -9.46 -13.50
C ILE A 62 -10.46 -8.23 -12.61
N LYS A 63 -9.70 -8.09 -11.52
CA LYS A 63 -9.86 -6.95 -10.60
C LYS A 63 -9.53 -5.64 -11.29
N HIS A 64 -10.49 -4.71 -11.28
CA HIS A 64 -10.27 -3.34 -11.79
C HIS A 64 -9.31 -2.52 -10.93
N THR A 65 -9.04 -2.97 -9.71
CA THR A 65 -8.16 -2.31 -8.74
C THR A 65 -6.69 -2.70 -8.88
N THR A 66 -6.34 -3.74 -9.64
CA THR A 66 -4.93 -4.17 -9.79
C THR A 66 -4.08 -3.07 -10.45
N LEU A 67 -2.92 -2.77 -9.84
CA LEU A 67 -2.03 -1.69 -10.28
C LEU A 67 -0.64 -2.22 -10.69
N SER A 68 -0.18 -1.80 -11.86
CA SER A 68 1.26 -1.81 -12.19
C SER A 68 2.01 -0.77 -11.36
N GLU A 69 3.34 -0.86 -11.25
CA GLU A 69 4.16 0.16 -10.57
C GLU A 69 3.89 1.57 -11.09
N ARG A 70 3.77 1.73 -12.41
CA ARG A 70 3.40 3.00 -13.04
C ARG A 70 2.06 3.54 -12.54
N GLY A 71 1.06 2.68 -12.41
CA GLY A 71 -0.26 3.03 -11.88
C GLY A 71 -0.21 3.36 -10.40
N ALA A 72 0.46 2.51 -9.61
CA ALA A 72 0.61 2.65 -8.17
C ALA A 72 1.32 3.95 -7.79
N LEU A 73 2.43 4.31 -8.47
CA LEU A 73 3.13 5.57 -8.20
C LEU A 73 2.26 6.79 -8.49
N ARG A 74 1.50 6.78 -9.60
CA ARG A 74 0.57 7.88 -9.93
C ARG A 74 -0.51 8.04 -8.86
N GLU A 75 -1.13 6.94 -8.47
CA GLU A 75 -2.21 6.95 -7.50
C GLU A 75 -1.73 7.29 -6.08
N ALA A 76 -0.56 6.80 -5.67
CA ALA A 76 0.06 7.14 -4.40
C ALA A 76 0.50 8.61 -4.33
N MET A 77 0.96 9.19 -5.44
CA MET A 77 1.26 10.63 -5.53
C MET A 77 -0.02 11.48 -5.46
N ARG A 78 -1.14 11.00 -6.03
CA ARG A 78 -2.45 11.67 -5.96
C ARG A 78 -3.02 11.74 -4.54
N CYS A 79 -2.79 10.70 -3.73
CA CYS A 79 -3.26 10.67 -2.34
C CYS A 79 -2.76 11.88 -1.53
N LEU A 80 -3.69 12.54 -0.83
CA LEU A 80 -3.44 13.73 -0.02
C LEU A 80 -2.65 13.47 1.26
N LYS A 81 -2.54 12.21 1.70
CA LYS A 81 -1.81 11.82 2.92
C LYS A 81 -2.37 12.54 4.16
N CYS A 82 -3.70 12.51 4.28
CA CYS A 82 -4.49 13.25 5.27
C CYS A 82 -4.05 13.00 6.71
N ALA A 83 -3.98 14.04 7.53
CA ALA A 83 -3.93 13.88 8.98
C ALA A 83 -5.24 13.28 9.50
N ASP A 84 -5.17 12.48 10.57
CA ASP A 84 -6.33 11.82 11.20
C ASP A 84 -7.27 11.16 10.18
N ALA A 85 -6.66 10.36 9.29
CA ALA A 85 -7.26 10.01 8.02
C ALA A 85 -8.58 9.23 8.21
N PRO A 86 -9.71 9.70 7.63
CA PRO A 86 -10.99 8.99 7.76
C PRO A 86 -10.95 7.60 7.14
N CYS A 87 -10.17 7.39 6.08
CA CYS A 87 -9.98 6.07 5.49
C CYS A 87 -9.35 5.05 6.46
N GLN A 88 -8.48 5.49 7.38
CA GLN A 88 -7.91 4.63 8.42
C GLN A 88 -8.98 4.27 9.45
N LYS A 89 -9.79 5.25 9.89
CA LYS A 89 -10.89 5.03 10.84
C LYS A 89 -11.97 4.09 10.30
N SER A 90 -12.19 4.11 8.98
CA SER A 90 -13.11 3.21 8.28
C SER A 90 -12.47 1.87 7.91
N CYS A 91 -11.21 1.61 8.28
CA CYS A 91 -10.56 0.33 8.08
C CYS A 91 -10.69 -0.51 9.35
N PRO A 92 -11.29 -1.72 9.31
CA PRO A 92 -11.49 -2.54 10.51
C PRO A 92 -10.21 -2.89 11.27
N THR A 93 -9.08 -3.06 10.56
CA THR A 93 -7.76 -3.32 11.19
C THR A 93 -6.98 -2.06 11.54
N ASN A 94 -7.56 -0.88 11.27
CA ASN A 94 -6.99 0.45 11.53
C ASN A 94 -5.63 0.70 10.86
N LEU A 95 -5.42 0.15 9.65
CA LEU A 95 -4.19 0.35 8.86
C LEU A 95 -3.80 1.83 8.76
N ASP A 96 -2.53 2.16 8.97
CA ASP A 96 -2.01 3.51 8.67
C ASP A 96 -1.87 3.75 7.15
N ILE A 97 -3.00 4.03 6.53
CA ILE A 97 -3.13 4.26 5.08
C ILE A 97 -2.30 5.45 4.62
N LYS A 98 -2.21 6.50 5.45
CA LYS A 98 -1.37 7.66 5.15
C LYS A 98 0.09 7.23 5.00
N SER A 99 0.62 6.47 5.95
CA SER A 99 2.05 6.13 5.99
C SER A 99 2.43 5.11 4.93
N PHE A 100 1.64 4.06 4.70
CA PHE A 100 2.00 3.10 3.65
C PHE A 100 1.88 3.70 2.25
N ILE A 101 0.87 4.54 1.97
CA ILE A 101 0.76 5.20 0.66
C ILE A 101 1.89 6.23 0.47
N THR A 102 2.29 6.93 1.53
CA THR A 102 3.48 7.80 1.49
C THR A 102 4.74 7.02 1.13
N SER A 103 4.89 5.83 1.70
CA SER A 103 6.03 4.94 1.40
C SER A 103 6.02 4.47 -0.05
N ILE A 104 4.86 4.11 -0.62
CA ILE A 104 4.73 3.78 -2.06
C ILE A 104 5.13 4.96 -2.94
N ALA A 105 4.63 6.17 -2.66
CA ALA A 105 4.95 7.37 -3.44
C ALA A 105 6.47 7.67 -3.46
N ASN A 106 7.17 7.29 -2.39
CA ASN A 106 8.62 7.42 -2.24
C ASN A 106 9.41 6.18 -2.69
N LYS A 107 8.76 5.23 -3.38
CA LYS A 107 9.34 3.93 -3.82
C LYS A 107 9.87 3.04 -2.69
N ASN A 108 9.47 3.30 -1.45
CA ASN A 108 9.76 2.44 -0.30
C ASN A 108 8.66 1.38 -0.16
N TYR A 109 8.65 0.40 -1.06
CA TYR A 109 7.63 -0.65 -1.08
C TYR A 109 7.71 -1.57 0.14
N TYR A 110 8.93 -1.81 0.64
CA TYR A 110 9.15 -2.52 1.89
C TYR A 110 8.49 -1.81 3.08
N GLY A 111 8.76 -0.51 3.28
CA GLY A 111 8.16 0.25 4.38
C GLY A 111 6.64 0.30 4.30
N ALA A 112 6.09 0.34 3.09
CA ALA A 112 4.65 0.23 2.87
C ALA A 112 4.11 -1.14 3.32
N ALA A 113 4.70 -2.24 2.83
CA ALA A 113 4.30 -3.59 3.19
C ALA A 113 4.45 -3.86 4.70
N LYS A 114 5.54 -3.40 5.33
CA LYS A 114 5.75 -3.48 6.77
C LYS A 114 4.62 -2.79 7.54
N SER A 115 4.25 -1.57 7.13
CA SER A 115 3.15 -0.83 7.76
C SER A 115 1.81 -1.57 7.61
N ILE A 116 1.53 -2.14 6.44
CA ILE A 116 0.32 -2.94 6.18
C ILE A 116 0.31 -4.20 7.07
N LEU A 117 1.38 -5.00 7.01
CA LEU A 117 1.48 -6.30 7.70
C LEU A 117 1.57 -6.16 9.23
N SER A 118 1.97 -4.99 9.73
CA SER A 118 1.98 -4.70 11.17
C SER A 118 0.57 -4.74 11.75
N ASP A 119 -0.40 -4.15 11.05
CA ASP A 119 -1.78 -4.07 11.52
C ASP A 119 -2.68 -5.16 10.96
N ASN A 120 -2.35 -5.73 9.80
CA ASN A 120 -3.11 -6.76 9.11
C ASN A 120 -2.18 -7.87 8.57
N PRO A 121 -2.07 -9.03 9.26
CA PRO A 121 -1.25 -10.16 8.79
C PRO A 121 -1.67 -10.74 7.43
N LEU A 122 -2.90 -10.47 6.97
CA LEU A 122 -3.40 -10.85 5.64
C LEU A 122 -3.48 -9.63 4.71
N GLY A 123 -2.43 -8.81 4.72
CA GLY A 123 -2.36 -7.55 4.01
C GLY A 123 -2.54 -7.67 2.49
N LEU A 124 -2.00 -8.71 1.86
CA LEU A 124 -2.11 -8.92 0.42
C LEU A 124 -3.50 -9.44 0.05
N THR A 125 -4.02 -10.42 0.78
CA THR A 125 -5.40 -10.92 0.58
C THR A 125 -6.40 -9.77 0.69
N CYS A 126 -6.35 -8.98 1.78
CA CYS A 126 -7.25 -7.85 1.97
C CYS A 126 -7.07 -6.76 0.92
N GLY A 127 -5.86 -6.53 0.42
CA GLY A 127 -5.62 -5.59 -0.69
C GLY A 127 -6.39 -5.98 -1.97
N MET A 128 -6.60 -7.28 -2.19
CA MET A 128 -7.30 -7.80 -3.37
C MET A 128 -8.81 -7.92 -3.20
N VAL A 129 -9.31 -8.27 -2.01
CA VAL A 129 -10.73 -8.68 -1.83
C VAL A 129 -11.56 -7.76 -0.94
N CYS A 130 -10.97 -6.77 -0.28
CA CYS A 130 -11.75 -5.88 0.59
C CYS A 130 -12.83 -5.14 -0.22
N PRO A 131 -14.07 -5.09 0.27
CA PRO A 131 -15.14 -4.28 -0.31
C PRO A 131 -14.91 -2.79 0.02
N THR A 132 -13.89 -2.20 -0.59
CA THR A 132 -13.31 -0.94 -0.09
C THR A 132 -14.28 0.24 -0.10
N SER A 133 -15.27 0.25 -1.01
CA SER A 133 -16.31 1.27 -1.13
C SER A 133 -17.20 1.39 0.12
N ASP A 134 -17.41 0.27 0.83
CA ASP A 134 -18.12 0.21 2.11
C ASP A 134 -17.18 0.36 3.33
N LEU A 135 -15.86 0.48 3.08
CA LEU A 135 -14.82 0.56 4.10
C LEU A 135 -13.96 1.82 3.91
N CYS A 136 -12.63 1.64 3.79
CA CYS A 136 -11.65 2.71 3.75
C CYS A 136 -11.84 3.71 2.60
N VAL A 137 -12.29 3.27 1.42
CA VAL A 137 -12.50 4.14 0.25
C VAL A 137 -13.77 4.96 0.40
N GLY A 138 -14.82 4.41 1.03
CA GLY A 138 -16.05 5.13 1.37
C GLY A 138 -15.82 6.35 2.27
N GLY A 139 -14.80 6.30 3.14
CA GLY A 139 -14.38 7.41 3.98
C GLY A 139 -13.33 8.36 3.35
N CYS A 140 -12.90 8.16 2.11
CA CYS A 140 -11.76 8.91 1.55
C CYS A 140 -12.13 10.38 1.25
N ASN A 141 -11.33 11.34 1.76
CA ASN A 141 -11.55 12.77 1.50
C ASN A 141 -11.55 13.15 0.00
N LEU A 142 -10.81 12.43 -0.85
CA LEU A 142 -10.80 12.68 -2.30
C LEU A 142 -12.10 12.27 -3.00
N TYR A 143 -13.02 11.59 -2.31
CA TYR A 143 -14.39 11.43 -2.81
C TYR A 143 -15.06 12.79 -3.09
N ALA A 144 -14.64 13.86 -2.40
CA ALA A 144 -15.13 15.23 -2.61
C ALA A 144 -14.54 15.94 -3.86
N SER A 145 -13.81 15.23 -4.71
CA SER A 145 -13.22 15.76 -5.96
C SER A 145 -13.74 14.97 -7.18
N GLU A 146 -13.76 15.58 -8.35
CA GLU A 146 -14.26 14.96 -9.59
C GLU A 146 -13.46 13.72 -10.00
N GLU A 147 -12.16 13.65 -9.68
CA GLU A 147 -11.33 12.46 -9.89
C GLU A 147 -11.62 11.29 -8.94
N GLY A 148 -12.40 11.53 -7.87
CA GLY A 148 -12.88 10.50 -6.96
C GLY A 148 -11.85 10.00 -5.93
N PRO A 149 -12.26 9.04 -5.09
CA PRO A 149 -11.45 8.54 -3.97
C PRO A 149 -10.23 7.73 -4.46
N ILE A 150 -9.28 7.46 -3.55
CA ILE A 150 -8.06 6.70 -3.87
C ILE A 150 -8.36 5.21 -4.01
N ASN A 151 -7.73 4.53 -4.98
CA ASN A 151 -7.70 3.05 -5.02
C ASN A 151 -6.76 2.49 -3.94
N ILE A 152 -7.25 2.47 -2.69
CA ILE A 152 -6.48 2.05 -1.51
C ILE A 152 -6.15 0.55 -1.58
N GLY A 153 -7.11 -0.29 -1.96
CA GLY A 153 -6.93 -1.74 -2.09
C GLY A 153 -5.82 -2.09 -3.10
N GLY A 154 -5.86 -1.51 -4.29
CA GLY A 154 -4.82 -1.73 -5.31
C GLY A 154 -3.42 -1.28 -4.90
N LEU A 155 -3.31 -0.21 -4.12
CA LEU A 155 -2.03 0.25 -3.57
C LEU A 155 -1.50 -0.71 -2.48
N GLN A 156 -2.38 -1.19 -1.61
CA GLN A 156 -2.06 -2.20 -0.60
C GLN A 156 -1.62 -3.53 -1.23
N GLN A 157 -2.35 -3.99 -2.26
CA GLN A 157 -2.00 -5.15 -3.08
C GLN A 157 -0.60 -4.96 -3.68
N PHE A 158 -0.38 -3.85 -4.41
CA PHE A 158 0.89 -3.61 -5.09
C PHE A 158 2.09 -3.66 -4.13
N ALA A 159 2.03 -2.95 -3.01
CA ALA A 159 3.15 -2.91 -2.06
C ALA A 159 3.45 -4.29 -1.46
N THR A 160 2.42 -5.02 -1.06
CA THR A 160 2.58 -6.34 -0.41
C THR A 160 2.97 -7.42 -1.42
N GLU A 161 2.51 -7.32 -2.67
CA GLU A 161 2.94 -8.20 -3.76
C GLU A 161 4.43 -8.02 -4.09
N ILE A 162 4.91 -6.77 -4.11
CA ILE A 162 6.34 -6.50 -4.26
C ILE A 162 7.14 -7.09 -3.10
N PHE A 163 6.65 -6.97 -1.86
CA PHE A 163 7.30 -7.57 -0.69
C PHE A 163 7.31 -9.11 -0.76
N SER A 164 6.21 -9.74 -1.15
CA SER A 164 6.16 -11.19 -1.40
C SER A 164 7.23 -11.63 -2.39
N LYS A 165 7.41 -10.89 -3.50
CA LYS A 165 8.45 -11.13 -4.51
C LYS A 165 9.88 -10.91 -4.00
N MET A 166 10.08 -10.18 -2.88
CA MET A 166 11.40 -10.06 -2.26
C MET A 166 11.84 -11.35 -1.56
N GLY A 167 10.90 -12.26 -1.23
CA GLY A 167 11.21 -13.54 -0.58
C GLY A 167 11.82 -13.40 0.82
N ILE A 168 11.40 -12.38 1.57
CA ILE A 168 11.94 -12.08 2.90
C ILE A 168 11.00 -12.64 3.98
N PRO A 169 11.49 -13.52 4.88
CA PRO A 169 10.66 -14.11 5.92
C PRO A 169 10.32 -13.11 7.03
N GLN A 170 9.23 -13.38 7.75
CA GLN A 170 8.94 -12.68 9.01
C GLN A 170 9.92 -13.16 10.09
N VAL A 171 10.32 -12.28 11.00
CA VAL A 171 11.18 -12.63 12.14
C VAL A 171 10.52 -12.28 13.46
N ARG A 172 10.91 -13.01 14.51
CA ARG A 172 10.51 -12.70 15.88
C ARG A 172 10.90 -11.27 16.24
N ASN A 173 10.03 -10.57 16.99
CA ASN A 173 10.26 -9.19 17.42
C ASN A 173 11.66 -9.06 18.08
N PRO A 174 12.58 -8.24 17.49
CA PRO A 174 13.94 -8.09 18.00
C PRO A 174 14.04 -7.51 19.42
N ALA A 175 12.98 -6.84 19.90
CA ALA A 175 12.94 -6.27 21.24
C ALA A 175 12.56 -7.29 22.34
N LEU A 176 12.12 -8.49 21.98
CA LEU A 176 11.80 -9.53 22.97
C LEU A 176 13.06 -10.22 23.50
N PRO A 177 13.09 -10.67 24.77
CA PRO A 177 14.15 -11.52 25.31
C PRO A 177 14.38 -12.76 24.45
N PRO A 178 15.58 -13.37 24.48
CA PRO A 178 15.82 -14.68 23.87
C PRO A 178 14.76 -15.72 24.30
N PRO A 179 14.38 -16.69 23.44
CA PRO A 179 13.31 -17.65 23.74
C PRO A 179 13.50 -18.41 25.07
N ASP A 180 14.75 -18.77 25.40
CA ASP A 180 15.14 -19.46 26.64
C ASP A 180 15.03 -18.58 27.91
N GLN A 181 14.83 -17.27 27.74
CA GLN A 181 14.70 -16.29 28.81
C GLN A 181 13.28 -15.72 28.92
N MET A 182 12.34 -16.23 28.11
CA MET A 182 10.94 -15.82 28.20
C MET A 182 10.31 -16.34 29.50
N PRO A 183 9.40 -15.57 30.13
CA PRO A 183 8.65 -16.08 31.28
C PRO A 183 7.83 -17.33 30.94
N ASN A 184 7.66 -18.24 31.91
CA ASN A 184 6.90 -19.47 31.74
C ASN A 184 5.48 -19.28 31.20
N SER A 185 4.89 -18.09 31.36
CA SER A 185 3.58 -17.75 30.80
C SER A 185 3.55 -17.85 29.26
N PHE A 186 4.66 -17.56 28.59
CA PHE A 186 4.77 -17.58 27.12
C PHE A 186 4.92 -19.00 26.54
N HIS A 187 5.24 -20.00 27.37
CA HIS A 187 5.27 -21.42 26.99
C HIS A 187 3.93 -22.12 27.20
N SER A 188 2.85 -21.36 27.41
CA SER A 188 1.50 -21.91 27.54
C SER A 188 1.04 -22.49 26.21
N LYS A 189 0.53 -23.73 26.22
CA LYS A 189 -0.09 -24.37 25.05
C LYS A 189 -1.34 -23.62 24.60
N ILE A 190 -1.40 -23.22 23.33
CA ILE A 190 -2.54 -22.52 22.72
C ILE A 190 -3.05 -23.30 21.50
N ALA A 191 -4.36 -23.53 21.46
CA ALA A 191 -5.02 -24.15 20.31
C ALA A 191 -5.87 -23.14 19.55
N LEU A 192 -5.82 -23.17 18.23
CA LEU A 192 -6.76 -22.47 17.37
C LEU A 192 -7.45 -23.49 16.46
N ILE A 193 -8.73 -23.29 16.20
CA ILE A 193 -9.54 -24.24 15.43
C ILE A 193 -10.02 -23.57 14.14
N GLY A 194 -9.68 -24.17 13.00
CA GLY A 194 -9.84 -23.61 11.66
C GLY A 194 -8.66 -22.74 11.26
N CYS A 195 -8.06 -22.98 10.09
CA CYS A 195 -6.95 -22.20 9.52
C CYS A 195 -7.45 -21.15 8.53
N GLY A 196 -8.48 -20.40 8.93
CA GLY A 196 -9.00 -19.24 8.18
C GLY A 196 -8.40 -17.90 8.65
N PRO A 197 -8.83 -16.78 8.04
CA PRO A 197 -8.32 -15.43 8.33
C PRO A 197 -8.26 -15.06 9.82
N ALA A 198 -9.30 -15.39 10.59
CA ALA A 198 -9.37 -15.06 12.01
C ALA A 198 -8.29 -15.76 12.84
N SER A 199 -8.11 -17.08 12.65
CA SER A 199 -7.09 -17.85 13.36
C SER A 199 -5.68 -17.49 12.90
N ILE A 200 -5.47 -17.26 11.59
CA ILE A 200 -4.15 -16.83 11.07
C ILE A 200 -3.75 -15.51 11.72
N SER A 201 -4.68 -14.55 11.82
CA SER A 201 -4.45 -13.28 12.50
C SER A 201 -4.15 -13.46 13.99
N CYS A 202 -5.01 -14.18 14.71
CA CYS A 202 -4.86 -14.42 16.14
C CYS A 202 -3.51 -15.09 16.47
N ALA A 203 -3.17 -16.16 15.75
CA ALA A 203 -1.91 -16.89 15.91
C ALA A 203 -0.70 -16.00 15.61
N SER A 204 -0.76 -15.19 14.54
CA SER A 204 0.32 -14.24 14.18
C SER A 204 0.58 -13.24 15.30
N PHE A 205 -0.46 -12.61 15.85
CA PHE A 205 -0.28 -11.63 16.93
C PHE A 205 0.17 -12.26 18.25
N LEU A 206 -0.32 -13.46 18.59
CA LEU A 206 0.17 -14.21 19.74
C LEU A 206 1.66 -14.57 19.61
N ALA A 207 2.10 -15.04 18.43
CA ALA A 207 3.52 -15.33 18.22
C ALA A 207 4.38 -14.07 18.25
N ARG A 208 3.89 -12.94 17.72
CA ARG A 208 4.55 -11.64 17.81
C ARG A 208 4.75 -11.18 19.26
N LEU A 209 3.78 -11.47 20.14
CA LEU A 209 3.91 -11.23 21.59
C LEU A 209 4.95 -12.15 22.26
N GLY A 210 5.28 -13.28 21.64
CA GLY A 210 6.34 -14.19 22.06
C GLY A 210 5.90 -15.57 22.52
N TYR A 211 4.62 -15.93 22.34
CA TYR A 211 4.15 -17.30 22.61
C TYR A 211 4.72 -18.28 21.59
N ASP A 212 5.24 -19.42 22.04
CA ASP A 212 6.00 -20.37 21.21
C ASP A 212 5.33 -21.74 21.00
N ASP A 213 4.28 -22.08 21.76
CA ASP A 213 3.51 -23.33 21.57
C ASP A 213 2.08 -23.08 21.09
N ILE A 214 1.99 -22.60 19.84
CA ILE A 214 0.74 -22.31 19.14
C ILE A 214 0.48 -23.38 18.08
N THR A 215 -0.69 -24.01 18.12
CA THR A 215 -1.12 -24.99 17.11
C THR A 215 -2.48 -24.63 16.54
N ILE A 216 -2.58 -24.54 15.21
CA ILE A 216 -3.83 -24.43 14.49
C ILE A 216 -4.26 -25.81 14.00
N PHE A 217 -5.49 -26.21 14.29
CA PHE A 217 -6.09 -27.45 13.80
C PHE A 217 -7.08 -27.14 12.67
N GLU A 218 -6.82 -27.66 11.48
CA GLU A 218 -7.64 -27.44 10.29
C GLU A 218 -8.36 -28.71 9.88
N LYS A 219 -9.66 -28.62 9.59
CA LYS A 219 -10.49 -29.75 9.19
C LYS A 219 -10.08 -30.33 7.84
N GLN A 220 -9.73 -29.46 6.90
CA GLN A 220 -9.41 -29.82 5.53
C GLN A 220 -7.94 -30.18 5.36
N LYS A 221 -7.57 -30.65 4.15
CA LYS A 221 -6.17 -30.90 3.75
C LYS A 221 -5.41 -29.64 3.34
N TRP A 222 -6.12 -28.52 3.23
CA TRP A 222 -5.59 -27.24 2.77
C TRP A 222 -5.88 -26.15 3.80
N ILE A 223 -5.02 -25.15 3.78
CA ILE A 223 -5.03 -23.97 4.66
C ILE A 223 -5.76 -22.80 4.01
N GLY A 224 -6.03 -21.73 4.77
CA GLY A 224 -6.52 -20.44 4.26
C GLY A 224 -8.03 -20.22 4.33
N GLY A 225 -8.81 -21.22 4.74
CA GLY A 225 -10.27 -21.11 4.87
C GLY A 225 -10.95 -20.68 3.55
N LEU A 226 -11.92 -19.77 3.64
CA LEU A 226 -12.69 -19.28 2.48
C LEU A 226 -11.82 -18.62 1.41
N SER A 227 -10.72 -17.97 1.80
CA SER A 227 -9.75 -17.37 0.88
C SER A 227 -9.18 -18.39 -0.10
N SER A 228 -9.04 -19.64 0.35
CA SER A 228 -8.61 -20.74 -0.51
C SER A 228 -9.80 -21.46 -1.15
N THR A 229 -10.86 -21.75 -0.40
CA THR A 229 -11.93 -22.65 -0.88
C THR A 229 -12.98 -21.99 -1.77
N GLU A 230 -13.29 -20.72 -1.56
CA GLU A 230 -14.50 -20.12 -2.14
C GLU A 230 -14.23 -18.86 -2.93
N ILE A 231 -13.31 -17.99 -2.50
CA ILE A 231 -12.95 -16.81 -3.28
C ILE A 231 -12.26 -17.27 -4.59
N PRO A 232 -12.76 -16.92 -5.78
CA PRO A 232 -12.22 -17.44 -7.04
C PRO A 232 -10.78 -17.02 -7.31
N GLN A 233 -10.03 -17.87 -8.04
CA GLN A 233 -8.63 -17.62 -8.43
C GLN A 233 -8.44 -16.29 -9.20
N PHE A 234 -9.41 -15.91 -10.05
CA PHE A 234 -9.38 -14.65 -10.81
C PHE A 234 -9.58 -13.39 -9.94
N ARG A 235 -10.00 -13.54 -8.68
CA ARG A 235 -10.02 -12.45 -7.68
C ARG A 235 -8.88 -12.58 -6.68
N LEU A 236 -8.65 -13.77 -6.14
CA LEU A 236 -7.62 -14.06 -5.15
C LEU A 236 -6.78 -15.28 -5.54
N PRO A 237 -5.57 -15.06 -6.05
CA PRO A 237 -4.65 -16.14 -6.37
C PRO A 237 -4.22 -16.93 -5.13
N TYR A 238 -4.13 -18.26 -5.24
CA TYR A 238 -3.79 -19.12 -4.10
C TYR A 238 -2.40 -18.86 -3.51
N GLU A 239 -1.43 -18.49 -4.35
CA GLU A 239 -0.07 -18.16 -3.94
C GLU A 239 -0.02 -16.99 -2.93
N VAL A 240 -1.01 -16.09 -2.97
CA VAL A 240 -1.16 -15.01 -1.98
C VAL A 240 -1.46 -15.57 -0.60
N VAL A 241 -2.43 -16.47 -0.53
CA VAL A 241 -2.85 -17.10 0.73
C VAL A 241 -1.72 -17.95 1.30
N HIS A 242 -1.02 -18.68 0.43
CA HIS A 242 0.15 -19.46 0.81
C HIS A 242 1.25 -18.59 1.42
N PHE A 243 1.62 -17.50 0.74
CA PHE A 243 2.61 -16.52 1.22
C PHE A 243 2.29 -15.98 2.62
N GLU A 244 1.04 -15.60 2.89
CA GLU A 244 0.66 -15.04 4.20
C GLU A 244 0.69 -16.09 5.31
N VAL A 245 0.34 -17.34 4.99
CA VAL A 245 0.46 -18.45 5.94
C VAL A 245 1.92 -18.83 6.19
N GLU A 246 2.79 -18.76 5.17
CA GLU A 246 4.24 -18.96 5.35
C GLU A 246 4.83 -17.89 6.28
N LEU A 247 4.47 -16.60 6.09
CA LEU A 247 4.90 -15.55 7.02
C LEU A 247 4.47 -15.81 8.46
N MET A 248 3.27 -16.35 8.67
CA MET A 248 2.82 -16.79 9.99
C MET A 248 3.71 -17.95 10.50
N MET A 249 3.93 -18.97 9.68
CA MET A 249 4.76 -20.14 10.06
C MET A 249 6.22 -19.79 10.36
N ASP A 250 6.79 -18.74 9.76
CA ASP A 250 8.12 -18.23 10.09
C ASP A 250 8.29 -17.88 11.59
N LEU A 251 7.17 -17.57 12.27
CA LEU A 251 7.14 -17.28 13.70
C LEU A 251 7.02 -18.54 14.59
N GLY A 252 7.04 -19.75 14.00
CA GLY A 252 7.02 -21.02 14.72
C GLY A 252 5.62 -21.62 14.95
N ILE A 253 4.56 -21.03 14.39
CA ILE A 253 3.20 -21.58 14.49
C ILE A 253 3.09 -22.90 13.74
N LYS A 254 2.48 -23.90 14.39
CA LYS A 254 2.22 -25.23 13.82
C LYS A 254 0.82 -25.28 13.23
N VAL A 255 0.67 -25.89 12.06
CA VAL A 255 -0.64 -26.18 11.46
C VAL A 255 -0.80 -27.68 11.28
N VAL A 256 -1.87 -28.23 11.84
CA VAL A 256 -2.21 -29.65 11.76
C VAL A 256 -3.52 -29.79 11.00
N CYS A 257 -3.42 -30.22 9.75
CA CYS A 257 -4.57 -30.49 8.88
C CYS A 257 -5.29 -31.80 9.25
N GLU A 258 -6.47 -32.01 8.67
CA GLU A 258 -7.32 -33.18 8.91
C GLU A 258 -7.68 -33.39 10.40
N LYS A 259 -7.82 -32.29 11.15
CA LYS A 259 -8.25 -32.27 12.55
C LYS A 259 -9.37 -31.25 12.73
N ALA A 260 -10.53 -31.73 13.17
CA ALA A 260 -11.73 -30.91 13.29
C ALA A 260 -12.40 -31.07 14.64
N LEU A 261 -12.94 -29.98 15.15
CA LEU A 261 -13.80 -29.99 16.32
C LEU A 261 -15.04 -30.88 16.07
N GLY A 262 -15.32 -31.80 16.99
CA GLY A 262 -16.39 -32.79 16.86
C GLY A 262 -16.02 -34.04 16.05
N GLN A 263 -14.75 -34.19 15.64
CA GLN A 263 -14.22 -35.40 14.99
C GLN A 263 -13.12 -36.05 15.83
N ASP A 264 -13.02 -37.37 15.77
CA ASP A 264 -11.98 -38.17 16.46
C ASP A 264 -11.81 -37.84 17.97
N GLY A 265 -12.90 -37.47 18.65
CA GLY A 265 -12.89 -37.12 20.08
C GLY A 265 -12.43 -35.70 20.40
N MET A 266 -12.06 -34.89 19.41
CA MET A 266 -11.61 -33.50 19.62
C MET A 266 -12.80 -32.61 20.03
N THR A 267 -12.76 -32.12 21.27
CA THR A 267 -13.73 -31.19 21.86
C THR A 267 -12.98 -30.08 22.61
N LEU A 268 -13.67 -29.01 23.00
CA LEU A 268 -13.03 -27.99 23.85
C LEU A 268 -12.53 -28.61 25.16
N LEU A 269 -13.34 -29.47 25.78
CA LEU A 269 -12.97 -30.16 27.02
C LEU A 269 -11.75 -31.06 26.83
N SER A 270 -11.68 -31.82 25.74
CA SER A 270 -10.51 -32.67 25.48
C SER A 270 -9.23 -31.85 25.28
N LEU A 271 -9.30 -30.71 24.58
CA LEU A 271 -8.16 -29.79 24.44
C LEU A 271 -7.71 -29.25 25.81
N ARG A 272 -8.65 -28.88 26.67
CA ARG A 272 -8.32 -28.47 28.04
C ARG A 272 -7.63 -29.59 28.82
N ASP A 273 -8.13 -30.82 28.70
CA ASP A 273 -7.56 -32.00 29.38
C ASP A 273 -6.17 -32.38 28.83
N GLU A 274 -5.90 -32.11 27.55
CA GLU A 274 -4.57 -32.21 26.91
C GLU A 274 -3.59 -31.10 27.31
N GLY A 275 -4.04 -30.16 28.16
CA GLY A 275 -3.22 -29.12 28.77
C GLY A 275 -3.21 -27.78 28.04
N TYR A 276 -4.03 -27.60 26.99
CA TYR A 276 -4.20 -26.31 26.34
C TYR A 276 -4.78 -25.28 27.32
N LYS A 277 -4.14 -24.12 27.41
CA LYS A 277 -4.50 -23.06 28.37
C LYS A 277 -5.49 -22.06 27.79
N ALA A 278 -5.46 -21.86 26.47
CA ALA A 278 -6.45 -21.03 25.78
C ALA A 278 -6.80 -21.65 24.42
N VAL A 279 -8.06 -21.48 24.00
CA VAL A 279 -8.57 -21.95 22.71
C VAL A 279 -9.22 -20.79 21.95
N PHE A 280 -8.89 -20.66 20.67
CA PHE A 280 -9.56 -19.74 19.74
C PHE A 280 -10.37 -20.52 18.69
N ILE A 281 -11.65 -20.20 18.54
CA ILE A 281 -12.55 -20.82 17.57
C ILE A 281 -12.69 -19.89 16.35
N GLY A 282 -12.07 -20.27 15.24
CA GLY A 282 -12.09 -19.55 13.96
C GLY A 282 -12.55 -20.44 12.80
N ILE A 283 -13.54 -21.31 13.04
CA ILE A 283 -14.02 -22.32 12.08
C ILE A 283 -14.93 -21.75 10.98
N GLY A 284 -15.31 -20.47 11.08
CA GLY A 284 -16.27 -19.82 10.20
C GLY A 284 -17.67 -20.43 10.28
N LEU A 285 -18.41 -20.40 9.17
CA LEU A 285 -19.73 -21.01 9.02
C LEU A 285 -19.65 -22.18 8.00
N PRO A 286 -19.45 -23.44 8.45
CA PRO A 286 -19.01 -24.50 7.56
C PRO A 286 -20.08 -25.08 6.64
N GLN A 287 -21.37 -24.94 6.97
CA GLN A 287 -22.47 -25.55 6.22
C GLN A 287 -23.21 -24.52 5.35
N ALA A 288 -23.72 -24.95 4.19
CA ALA A 288 -24.59 -24.10 3.37
C ALA A 288 -25.96 -23.93 4.01
N ASN A 289 -26.55 -22.74 3.87
CA ASN A 289 -27.95 -22.50 4.19
C ASN A 289 -28.84 -23.14 3.11
N ARG A 290 -29.45 -24.30 3.42
CA ARG A 290 -30.28 -25.06 2.48
C ARG A 290 -31.77 -24.79 2.69
N HIS A 291 -32.49 -24.58 1.60
CA HIS A 291 -33.95 -24.47 1.59
C HIS A 291 -34.59 -25.85 1.34
N LYS A 292 -35.77 -26.10 1.93
CA LYS A 292 -36.47 -27.39 1.87
C LYS A 292 -36.75 -27.88 0.44
N ILE A 293 -37.04 -26.96 -0.48
CA ILE A 293 -37.33 -27.29 -1.88
C ILE A 293 -36.14 -27.94 -2.63
N PHE A 294 -34.94 -27.90 -2.06
CA PHE A 294 -33.73 -28.46 -2.66
C PHE A 294 -33.19 -29.68 -1.91
N GLU A 295 -33.88 -30.16 -0.88
CA GLU A 295 -33.34 -31.16 0.07
C GLU A 295 -32.98 -32.50 -0.59
N GLU A 296 -33.76 -32.92 -1.59
CA GLU A 296 -33.57 -34.19 -2.33
C GLU A 296 -32.71 -34.05 -3.59
N LEU A 297 -32.22 -32.85 -3.92
CA LEU A 297 -31.47 -32.61 -5.15
C LEU A 297 -29.98 -32.88 -5.01
N THR A 298 -29.38 -33.38 -6.07
CA THR A 298 -27.98 -33.81 -6.13
C THR A 298 -27.18 -33.08 -7.22
N ILE A 299 -25.85 -33.19 -7.15
CA ILE A 299 -24.92 -32.61 -8.12
C ILE A 299 -25.14 -33.21 -9.52
N GLU A 300 -25.36 -34.53 -9.59
CA GLU A 300 -25.59 -35.27 -10.83
C GLU A 300 -26.89 -34.85 -11.54
N GLN A 301 -27.85 -34.35 -10.77
CA GLN A 301 -29.12 -33.80 -11.27
C GLN A 301 -28.98 -32.33 -11.73
N GLY A 302 -27.86 -31.67 -11.43
CA GLY A 302 -27.57 -30.29 -11.81
C GLY A 302 -27.77 -29.26 -10.69
N PHE A 303 -27.93 -29.70 -9.43
CA PHE A 303 -28.07 -28.79 -8.29
C PHE A 303 -26.79 -28.73 -7.45
N TYR A 304 -26.39 -27.50 -7.09
CA TYR A 304 -25.28 -27.24 -6.18
C TYR A 304 -25.70 -26.25 -5.10
N THR A 305 -25.11 -26.35 -3.91
CA THR A 305 -24.94 -25.18 -3.05
C THR A 305 -23.61 -24.49 -3.36
N SER A 306 -23.43 -23.25 -2.92
CA SER A 306 -22.14 -22.56 -3.05
C SER A 306 -20.99 -23.32 -2.35
N LYS A 307 -21.28 -23.98 -1.21
CA LYS A 307 -20.34 -24.84 -0.49
C LYS A 307 -19.98 -26.14 -1.22
N ASP A 308 -20.76 -26.51 -2.24
CA ASP A 308 -20.41 -27.61 -3.14
C ASP A 308 -19.63 -27.07 -4.35
N PHE A 309 -20.18 -26.05 -5.02
CA PHE A 309 -19.70 -25.57 -6.31
C PHE A 309 -18.34 -24.85 -6.24
N LEU A 310 -18.21 -23.82 -5.41
CA LEU A 310 -17.00 -22.99 -5.39
C LEU A 310 -15.76 -23.79 -4.97
N PRO A 311 -15.81 -24.71 -3.97
CA PRO A 311 -14.67 -25.56 -3.66
C PRO A 311 -14.24 -26.49 -4.80
N LEU A 312 -15.16 -26.95 -5.65
CA LEU A 312 -14.80 -27.73 -6.85
C LEU A 312 -14.05 -26.87 -7.87
N VAL A 313 -14.53 -25.66 -8.12
CA VAL A 313 -13.86 -24.70 -9.02
C VAL A 313 -12.49 -24.31 -8.48
N SER A 314 -12.39 -24.00 -7.18
CA SER A 314 -11.13 -23.64 -6.52
C SER A 314 -10.12 -24.78 -6.60
N LYS A 315 -10.50 -26.03 -6.29
CA LYS A 315 -9.58 -27.19 -6.40
C LYS A 315 -9.03 -27.39 -7.82
N ALA A 316 -9.85 -27.11 -8.83
CA ALA A 316 -9.44 -27.28 -10.23
C ALA A 316 -8.60 -26.10 -10.77
N SER A 317 -8.79 -24.88 -10.24
CA SER A 317 -8.12 -23.66 -10.72
C SER A 317 -6.91 -23.22 -9.89
N LYS A 318 -6.86 -23.59 -8.60
CA LYS A 318 -5.81 -23.16 -7.66
C LYS A 318 -4.69 -24.19 -7.56
N THR A 319 -3.65 -23.99 -8.34
CA THR A 319 -2.45 -24.82 -8.28
C THR A 319 -1.81 -24.72 -6.89
N GLY A 320 -1.50 -25.86 -6.27
CA GLY A 320 -0.91 -25.94 -4.92
C GLY A 320 -1.92 -26.10 -3.78
N MET A 321 -3.21 -25.81 -4.00
CA MET A 321 -4.24 -25.97 -2.95
C MET A 321 -4.56 -27.43 -2.63
N CYS A 322 -4.64 -28.29 -3.64
CA CYS A 322 -4.85 -29.73 -3.48
C CYS A 322 -3.78 -30.50 -4.24
N SER A 323 -3.31 -31.62 -3.70
CA SER A 323 -2.45 -32.57 -4.43
C SER A 323 -3.24 -33.43 -5.45
N CYS A 324 -4.57 -33.32 -5.44
CA CYS A 324 -5.47 -34.05 -6.32
C CYS A 324 -5.55 -33.42 -7.72
N LYS A 325 -5.60 -34.25 -8.77
CA LYS A 325 -5.98 -33.82 -10.12
C LYS A 325 -7.50 -33.62 -10.17
N SER A 326 -7.97 -32.41 -9.89
CA SER A 326 -9.38 -32.05 -10.02
C SER A 326 -9.68 -31.47 -11.40
N SER A 327 -10.74 -31.96 -12.04
CA SER A 327 -11.30 -31.35 -13.24
C SER A 327 -12.27 -30.23 -12.86
N LEU A 328 -12.36 -29.20 -13.70
CA LEU A 328 -13.42 -28.19 -13.57
C LEU A 328 -14.81 -28.85 -13.70
N PRO A 329 -15.82 -28.37 -12.96
CA PRO A 329 -17.21 -28.69 -13.25
C PRO A 329 -17.56 -28.34 -14.70
N GLU A 330 -18.32 -29.19 -15.39
CA GLU A 330 -18.77 -28.94 -16.77
C GLU A 330 -20.22 -28.45 -16.77
N LEU A 331 -20.42 -27.13 -16.80
CA LEU A 331 -21.76 -26.51 -16.78
C LEU A 331 -22.23 -26.15 -18.19
N ARG A 332 -22.62 -27.12 -19.01
CA ARG A 332 -23.12 -26.86 -20.37
C ARG A 332 -24.59 -26.46 -20.36
N GLY A 333 -24.89 -25.18 -20.60
CA GLY A 333 -26.28 -24.70 -20.71
C GLY A 333 -26.55 -23.41 -19.93
N THR A 334 -27.76 -23.27 -19.41
CA THR A 334 -28.21 -22.13 -18.62
C THR A 334 -28.10 -22.44 -17.12
N VAL A 335 -27.46 -21.54 -16.38
CA VAL A 335 -27.29 -21.65 -14.92
C VAL A 335 -28.17 -20.61 -14.22
N ILE A 336 -28.89 -21.01 -13.18
CA ILE A 336 -29.55 -20.11 -12.23
C ILE A 336 -28.72 -20.07 -10.95
N VAL A 337 -28.31 -18.88 -10.52
CA VAL A 337 -27.68 -18.64 -9.23
C VAL A 337 -28.67 -17.89 -8.34
N LEU A 338 -28.94 -18.41 -7.15
CA LEU A 338 -29.93 -17.87 -6.23
C LEU A 338 -29.24 -17.11 -5.09
N GLY A 339 -29.40 -15.79 -5.05
CA GLY A 339 -28.81 -14.92 -4.02
C GLY A 339 -28.36 -13.56 -4.56
N SER A 340 -27.95 -12.67 -3.65
CA SER A 340 -27.50 -11.31 -3.99
C SER A 340 -26.32 -10.80 -3.15
N GLY A 341 -25.59 -11.70 -2.48
CA GLY A 341 -24.33 -11.37 -1.78
C GLY A 341 -23.12 -11.84 -2.59
N ASP A 342 -21.91 -11.60 -2.06
CA ASP A 342 -20.63 -11.90 -2.73
C ASP A 342 -20.58 -13.34 -3.26
N THR A 343 -20.99 -14.31 -2.44
CA THR A 343 -21.07 -15.73 -2.82
C THR A 343 -21.90 -15.97 -4.08
N ALA A 344 -22.97 -15.21 -4.31
CA ALA A 344 -23.80 -15.36 -5.50
C ALA A 344 -23.08 -14.86 -6.75
N PHE A 345 -22.36 -13.73 -6.65
CA PHE A 345 -21.61 -13.18 -7.78
C PHE A 345 -20.37 -14.00 -8.12
N ASP A 346 -19.68 -14.54 -7.11
CA ASP A 346 -18.60 -15.50 -7.31
C ASP A 346 -19.10 -16.80 -7.97
N CYS A 347 -20.26 -17.32 -7.55
CA CYS A 347 -20.88 -18.47 -8.20
C CYS A 347 -21.24 -18.16 -9.67
N ALA A 348 -21.75 -16.96 -9.94
CA ALA A 348 -22.18 -16.55 -11.28
C ALA A 348 -20.99 -16.46 -12.25
N THR A 349 -19.94 -15.72 -11.87
CA THR A 349 -18.72 -15.55 -12.67
C THR A 349 -17.93 -16.86 -12.81
N SER A 350 -17.89 -17.69 -11.76
CA SER A 350 -17.26 -19.02 -11.80
C SER A 350 -18.02 -20.01 -12.69
N SER A 351 -19.34 -19.86 -12.82
CA SER A 351 -20.15 -20.68 -13.73
C SER A 351 -19.74 -20.46 -15.20
N LEU A 352 -19.40 -19.23 -15.58
CA LEU A 352 -18.90 -18.93 -16.93
C LEU A 352 -17.55 -19.63 -17.20
N ARG A 353 -16.67 -19.73 -16.20
CA ARG A 353 -15.40 -20.48 -16.29
C ARG A 353 -15.62 -21.97 -16.47
N CYS A 354 -16.73 -22.49 -15.97
CA CYS A 354 -17.16 -23.88 -16.13
C CYS A 354 -17.86 -24.15 -17.47
N GLY A 355 -17.92 -23.18 -18.38
CA GLY A 355 -18.50 -23.33 -19.72
C GLY A 355 -20.00 -23.03 -19.81
N ALA A 356 -20.58 -22.35 -18.82
CA ALA A 356 -21.97 -21.90 -18.87
C ALA A 356 -22.23 -21.00 -20.09
N LYS A 357 -23.33 -21.28 -20.80
CA LYS A 357 -23.75 -20.49 -21.97
C LYS A 357 -24.40 -19.18 -21.54
N ARG A 358 -25.16 -19.21 -20.43
CA ARG A 358 -25.88 -18.08 -19.86
C ARG A 358 -26.04 -18.27 -18.36
N VAL A 359 -25.96 -17.18 -17.61
CA VAL A 359 -26.11 -17.21 -16.15
C VAL A 359 -27.16 -16.18 -15.74
N TYR A 360 -28.14 -16.62 -14.95
CA TYR A 360 -29.13 -15.77 -14.30
C TYR A 360 -28.83 -15.67 -12.81
N VAL A 361 -28.60 -14.47 -12.30
CA VAL A 361 -28.54 -14.16 -10.88
C VAL A 361 -29.94 -13.75 -10.44
N VAL A 362 -30.60 -14.61 -9.68
CA VAL A 362 -32.00 -14.45 -9.27
C VAL A 362 -32.08 -14.13 -7.78
N PHE A 363 -32.84 -13.11 -7.42
CA PHE A 363 -32.94 -12.67 -6.03
C PHE A 363 -34.34 -12.16 -5.68
N ARG A 364 -34.76 -12.43 -4.44
CA ARG A 364 -36.12 -12.18 -3.92
C ARG A 364 -36.45 -10.73 -3.58
N LYS A 365 -35.59 -9.78 -3.94
CA LYS A 365 -35.75 -8.34 -3.64
C LYS A 365 -35.40 -7.50 -4.87
N GLY A 366 -35.39 -6.17 -4.75
CA GLY A 366 -34.99 -5.27 -5.82
C GLY A 366 -33.47 -5.13 -5.98
N PHE A 367 -33.04 -4.50 -7.08
CA PHE A 367 -31.61 -4.20 -7.34
C PHE A 367 -30.98 -3.34 -6.23
N THR A 368 -31.74 -2.42 -5.63
CA THR A 368 -31.29 -1.58 -4.52
C THR A 368 -31.07 -2.37 -3.22
N ASN A 369 -31.45 -3.64 -3.19
CA ASN A 369 -31.27 -4.55 -2.06
C ASN A 369 -30.18 -5.61 -2.31
N ILE A 370 -29.39 -5.47 -3.36
CA ILE A 370 -28.18 -6.28 -3.54
C ILE A 370 -27.26 -6.04 -2.33
N ARG A 371 -26.77 -7.13 -1.74
CA ARG A 371 -25.93 -7.09 -0.54
C ARG A 371 -24.45 -6.94 -0.86
N ALA A 372 -24.02 -7.51 -1.98
CA ALA A 372 -22.65 -7.35 -2.44
C ALA A 372 -22.39 -5.88 -2.79
N VAL A 373 -21.15 -5.45 -2.62
CA VAL A 373 -20.75 -4.10 -3.01
C VAL A 373 -20.82 -3.91 -4.52
N PRO A 374 -20.99 -2.66 -5.00
CA PRO A 374 -21.10 -2.38 -6.43
C PRO A 374 -19.94 -2.94 -7.27
N GLU A 375 -18.73 -2.96 -6.73
CA GLU A 375 -17.55 -3.47 -7.44
C GLU A 375 -17.65 -4.97 -7.73
N GLU A 376 -18.23 -5.75 -6.81
CA GLU A 376 -18.43 -7.20 -6.98
C GLU A 376 -19.58 -7.49 -7.97
N MET A 377 -20.67 -6.72 -7.89
CA MET A 377 -21.77 -6.79 -8.85
C MET A 377 -21.31 -6.45 -10.27
N GLU A 378 -20.44 -5.46 -10.43
CA GLU A 378 -19.99 -4.99 -11.74
C GLU A 378 -19.23 -6.09 -12.50
N LEU A 379 -18.45 -6.95 -11.82
CA LEU A 379 -17.77 -8.08 -12.46
C LEU A 379 -18.75 -9.02 -13.18
N ALA A 380 -19.81 -9.45 -12.49
CA ALA A 380 -20.83 -10.31 -13.09
C ALA A 380 -21.59 -9.59 -14.23
N LYS A 381 -21.82 -8.28 -14.10
CA LYS A 381 -22.53 -7.48 -15.10
C LYS A 381 -21.71 -7.28 -16.38
N GLU A 382 -20.41 -7.00 -16.28
CA GLU A 382 -19.52 -6.85 -17.43
C GLU A 382 -19.38 -8.17 -18.20
N GLU A 383 -19.41 -9.29 -17.49
CA GLU A 383 -19.42 -10.65 -18.03
C GLU A 383 -20.82 -11.13 -18.48
N LYS A 384 -21.79 -10.21 -18.57
CA LYS A 384 -23.12 -10.45 -19.14
C LYS A 384 -23.99 -11.46 -18.37
N CYS A 385 -23.77 -11.61 -17.06
CA CYS A 385 -24.78 -12.27 -16.21
C CYS A 385 -26.08 -11.44 -16.21
N GLU A 386 -27.21 -12.12 -16.27
CA GLU A 386 -28.54 -11.49 -16.23
C GLU A 386 -29.10 -11.47 -14.83
N PHE A 387 -29.67 -10.35 -14.44
CA PHE A 387 -30.15 -10.12 -13.08
C PHE A 387 -31.68 -10.15 -13.08
N MET A 388 -32.25 -11.05 -12.29
CA MET A 388 -33.69 -11.25 -12.19
C MET A 388 -34.15 -10.92 -10.77
N PRO A 389 -34.51 -9.64 -10.50
CA PRO A 389 -34.98 -9.21 -9.19
C PRO A 389 -36.40 -9.71 -8.93
N PHE A 390 -36.84 -9.57 -7.67
CA PHE A 390 -38.21 -9.81 -7.22
C PHE A 390 -38.74 -11.23 -7.46
N LEU A 391 -37.88 -12.25 -7.35
CA LEU A 391 -38.26 -13.65 -7.56
C LEU A 391 -37.91 -14.52 -6.36
N SER A 392 -38.93 -15.18 -5.79
CA SER A 392 -38.76 -16.17 -4.74
C SER A 392 -38.90 -17.59 -5.29
N PRO A 393 -37.94 -18.49 -5.03
CA PRO A 393 -37.99 -19.90 -5.40
C PRO A 393 -39.27 -20.65 -4.98
N ARG A 394 -39.90 -21.39 -5.89
CA ARG A 394 -41.07 -22.22 -5.58
C ARG A 394 -40.86 -23.71 -5.84
N GLU A 395 -40.59 -24.08 -7.09
CA GLU A 395 -40.46 -25.49 -7.47
C GLU A 395 -39.31 -25.67 -8.47
N VAL A 396 -38.55 -26.75 -8.31
CA VAL A 396 -37.55 -27.16 -9.30
C VAL A 396 -38.20 -28.09 -10.32
N ILE A 397 -38.15 -27.68 -11.59
CA ILE A 397 -38.74 -28.44 -12.70
C ILE A 397 -37.73 -29.50 -13.14
N MET A 398 -38.07 -30.76 -12.92
CA MET A 398 -37.23 -31.91 -13.27
C MET A 398 -37.73 -32.60 -14.55
N LYS A 399 -36.81 -32.97 -15.45
CA LYS A 399 -37.10 -33.78 -16.64
C LYS A 399 -36.01 -34.82 -16.86
N ALA A 400 -36.42 -36.08 -17.06
CA ALA A 400 -35.51 -37.21 -17.25
C ALA A 400 -34.40 -37.30 -16.17
N GLY A 401 -34.76 -37.00 -14.92
CA GLY A 401 -33.83 -37.04 -13.79
C GLY A 401 -32.82 -35.90 -13.74
N ARG A 402 -33.00 -34.80 -14.48
CA ARG A 402 -32.15 -33.60 -14.41
C ARG A 402 -32.99 -32.33 -14.29
N VAL A 403 -32.39 -31.27 -13.76
CA VAL A 403 -32.96 -29.94 -13.75
C VAL A 403 -33.24 -29.51 -15.21
N ALA A 404 -34.47 -29.03 -15.44
CA ALA A 404 -34.91 -28.48 -16.73
C ALA A 404 -35.41 -27.02 -16.60
N GLY A 405 -35.52 -26.53 -15.37
CA GLY A 405 -35.90 -25.16 -15.05
C GLY A 405 -36.31 -25.00 -13.61
N MET A 406 -36.79 -23.81 -13.29
CA MET A 406 -37.23 -23.45 -11.96
C MET A 406 -38.43 -22.51 -12.05
N GLU A 407 -39.42 -22.77 -11.21
CA GLU A 407 -40.59 -21.93 -11.00
C GLU A 407 -40.35 -20.97 -9.83
N PHE A 408 -40.77 -19.73 -10.01
CA PHE A 408 -40.69 -18.65 -9.04
C PHE A 408 -42.05 -17.98 -8.91
N CYS A 409 -42.32 -17.43 -7.73
CA CYS A 409 -43.37 -16.44 -7.56
C CYS A 409 -42.75 -15.03 -7.50
N ARG A 410 -43.50 -14.03 -7.94
CA ARG A 410 -43.07 -12.63 -7.81
C ARG A 410 -43.09 -12.22 -6.34
N THR A 411 -42.15 -11.37 -5.96
CA THR A 411 -42.14 -10.71 -4.64
C THR A 411 -42.31 -9.21 -4.78
N GLU A 412 -42.95 -8.58 -3.81
CA GLU A 412 -43.03 -7.12 -3.76
C GLU A 412 -42.91 -6.59 -2.32
N LEU A 413 -42.55 -5.31 -2.22
CA LEU A 413 -42.46 -4.59 -0.96
C LEU A 413 -43.79 -3.86 -0.75
N THR A 414 -44.48 -4.14 0.35
CA THR A 414 -45.73 -3.44 0.69
C THR A 414 -45.43 -2.03 1.20
N ASP A 415 -46.47 -1.19 1.30
CA ASP A 415 -46.35 0.16 1.85
C ASP A 415 -45.91 0.15 3.32
N GLU A 416 -46.17 -0.94 4.06
CA GLU A 416 -45.68 -1.15 5.43
C GLU A 416 -44.20 -1.55 5.52
N GLY A 417 -43.56 -1.86 4.39
CA GLY A 417 -42.16 -2.28 4.32
C GLY A 417 -41.93 -3.79 4.48
N ASP A 418 -42.99 -4.58 4.47
CA ASP A 418 -42.92 -6.04 4.49
C ASP A 418 -42.78 -6.62 3.07
N TRP A 419 -42.14 -7.79 2.97
CA TRP A 419 -42.01 -8.50 1.70
C TRP A 419 -43.12 -9.52 1.57
N MET A 420 -43.94 -9.40 0.53
CA MET A 420 -44.97 -10.37 0.19
C MET A 420 -44.60 -11.16 -1.07
N GLU A 421 -45.12 -12.39 -1.15
CA GLU A 421 -44.99 -13.28 -2.29
C GLU A 421 -46.35 -13.40 -2.97
N ASP A 422 -46.42 -13.05 -4.26
CA ASP A 422 -47.64 -13.16 -5.07
C ASP A 422 -47.66 -14.50 -5.78
N GLU A 423 -48.48 -15.41 -5.27
CA GLU A 423 -48.66 -16.79 -5.74
C GLU A 423 -49.26 -16.87 -7.14
N ASP A 424 -50.04 -15.87 -7.56
CA ASP A 424 -50.70 -15.85 -8.87
C ASP A 424 -49.72 -15.40 -9.97
N GLN A 425 -48.70 -14.62 -9.61
CA GLN A 425 -47.67 -14.12 -10.52
C GLN A 425 -46.45 -15.06 -10.60
N ILE A 426 -46.61 -16.13 -11.38
CA ILE A 426 -45.59 -17.18 -11.54
C ILE A 426 -44.68 -16.92 -12.75
N ILE A 427 -43.38 -17.18 -12.59
CA ILE A 427 -42.38 -17.18 -13.67
C ILE A 427 -41.67 -18.53 -13.71
N ARG A 428 -41.61 -19.13 -14.90
CA ARG A 428 -40.86 -20.37 -15.17
C ARG A 428 -39.62 -20.07 -15.99
N LEU A 429 -38.45 -20.20 -15.38
CA LEU A 429 -37.16 -19.97 -16.03
C LEU A 429 -36.53 -21.32 -16.41
N LYS A 430 -36.18 -21.49 -17.69
CA LYS A 430 -35.48 -22.69 -18.16
C LYS A 430 -34.03 -22.65 -17.68
N ALA A 431 -33.55 -23.76 -17.15
CA ALA A 431 -32.18 -23.91 -16.67
C ALA A 431 -31.77 -25.38 -16.68
N ASP A 432 -30.47 -25.60 -16.82
CA ASP A 432 -29.86 -26.93 -16.77
C ASP A 432 -29.18 -27.14 -15.41
N TYR A 433 -28.82 -26.04 -14.73
CA TYR A 433 -28.18 -26.06 -13.41
C TYR A 433 -28.75 -24.99 -12.49
N ILE A 434 -28.80 -25.30 -11.20
CA ILE A 434 -29.18 -24.37 -10.13
C ILE A 434 -28.07 -24.36 -9.07
N ILE A 435 -27.64 -23.17 -8.67
CA ILE A 435 -26.67 -22.95 -7.60
C ILE A 435 -27.30 -22.09 -6.52
N SER A 436 -27.50 -22.66 -5.32
CA SER A 436 -27.99 -21.91 -4.16
C SER A 436 -26.85 -21.21 -3.42
N ALA A 437 -26.95 -19.88 -3.28
CA ALA A 437 -25.97 -19.02 -2.61
C ALA A 437 -26.63 -18.18 -1.49
N PHE A 438 -27.43 -18.82 -0.64
CA PHE A 438 -28.17 -18.17 0.47
C PHE A 438 -27.33 -17.87 1.72
N GLY A 439 -26.01 -18.02 1.61
CA GLY A 439 -25.09 -17.90 2.73
C GLY A 439 -24.83 -19.23 3.44
N SER A 440 -24.19 -19.12 4.59
CA SER A 440 -23.67 -20.26 5.35
C SER A 440 -24.17 -20.21 6.79
N MET A 441 -24.09 -21.34 7.49
CA MET A 441 -24.55 -21.48 8.86
C MET A 441 -23.70 -22.49 9.64
N LEU A 442 -23.87 -22.50 10.95
CA LEU A 442 -23.38 -23.55 11.83
C LEU A 442 -24.55 -24.45 12.25
N SER A 443 -24.66 -25.63 11.63
CA SER A 443 -25.80 -26.54 11.83
C SER A 443 -25.43 -27.93 12.34
N ASP A 444 -24.18 -28.38 12.18
CA ASP A 444 -23.74 -29.72 12.59
C ASP A 444 -23.83 -29.89 14.12
N PRO A 445 -24.71 -30.78 14.63
CA PRO A 445 -24.86 -31.01 16.06
C PRO A 445 -23.57 -31.45 16.74
N LYS A 446 -22.73 -32.26 16.08
CA LYS A 446 -21.47 -32.76 16.66
C LYS A 446 -20.49 -31.63 16.91
N VAL A 447 -20.44 -30.64 16.00
CA VAL A 447 -19.58 -29.47 16.16
C VAL A 447 -20.09 -28.59 17.31
N LYS A 448 -21.41 -28.41 17.43
CA LYS A 448 -22.02 -27.65 18.54
C LYS A 448 -21.80 -28.32 19.89
N GLU A 449 -22.02 -29.63 19.97
CA GLU A 449 -21.77 -30.42 21.18
C GLU A 449 -20.29 -30.36 21.59
N ALA A 450 -19.37 -30.40 20.62
CA ALA A 450 -17.94 -30.29 20.88
C ALA A 450 -17.50 -28.91 21.37
N MET A 451 -18.31 -27.87 21.20
CA MET A 451 -18.11 -26.53 21.79
C MET A 451 -18.66 -26.40 23.21
N ALA A 452 -19.34 -27.39 23.77
CA ALA A 452 -19.80 -27.33 25.15
C ALA A 452 -18.61 -27.17 26.11
N PRO A 453 -18.72 -26.34 27.17
CA PRO A 453 -19.94 -25.70 27.70
C PRO A 453 -20.17 -24.24 27.23
N VAL A 454 -19.56 -23.79 26.14
CA VAL A 454 -19.74 -22.42 25.63
C VAL A 454 -21.23 -22.13 25.34
N LEU A 455 -21.74 -21.01 25.86
CA LEU A 455 -23.09 -20.56 25.60
C LEU A 455 -23.25 -20.15 24.13
N LEU A 456 -24.36 -20.55 23.53
CA LEU A 456 -24.75 -20.15 22.19
C LEU A 456 -25.89 -19.13 22.27
N ASN A 457 -25.81 -18.09 21.46
CA ASN A 457 -26.84 -17.07 21.36
C ASN A 457 -28.08 -17.59 20.58
N ARG A 458 -29.10 -16.74 20.42
CA ARG A 458 -30.36 -17.07 19.71
C ARG A 458 -30.19 -17.53 18.25
N TRP A 459 -29.04 -17.23 17.64
CA TRP A 459 -28.70 -17.63 16.27
C TRP A 459 -27.94 -18.96 16.21
N GLY A 460 -27.68 -19.59 17.36
CA GLY A 460 -26.94 -20.84 17.45
C GLY A 460 -25.44 -20.68 17.22
N LEU A 461 -24.90 -19.47 17.41
CA LEU A 461 -23.49 -19.12 17.34
C LEU A 461 -22.93 -18.85 18.75
N PRO A 462 -21.61 -19.00 19.00
CA PRO A 462 -20.99 -18.65 20.27
C PRO A 462 -21.38 -17.23 20.73
N GLU A 463 -21.81 -17.11 21.98
CA GLU A 463 -22.03 -15.81 22.61
C GLU A 463 -20.69 -15.26 23.10
N LEU A 464 -20.34 -14.06 22.64
CA LEU A 464 -19.05 -13.44 22.86
C LEU A 464 -19.20 -12.02 23.39
N ASP A 465 -18.28 -11.61 24.23
CA ASP A 465 -18.07 -10.20 24.54
C ASP A 465 -17.46 -9.48 23.32
N PRO A 466 -18.09 -8.41 22.81
CA PRO A 466 -17.68 -7.78 21.55
C PRO A 466 -16.35 -7.03 21.62
N GLU A 467 -15.87 -6.67 22.83
CA GLU A 467 -14.58 -6.01 22.99
C GLU A 467 -13.44 -7.02 23.12
N SER A 468 -13.64 -8.09 23.89
CA SER A 468 -12.60 -9.07 24.22
C SER A 468 -12.58 -10.30 23.33
N MET A 469 -13.66 -10.54 22.58
CA MET A 469 -13.89 -11.76 21.80
C MET A 469 -13.94 -13.03 22.67
N GLN A 470 -14.11 -12.86 23.99
CA GLN A 470 -14.15 -13.94 24.97
C GLN A 470 -15.57 -14.53 25.03
N SER A 471 -15.66 -15.85 25.17
CA SER A 471 -16.93 -16.54 25.36
C SER A 471 -17.38 -16.59 26.83
N SER A 472 -18.45 -17.33 27.13
CA SER A 472 -18.84 -17.63 28.52
C SER A 472 -17.76 -18.38 29.31
N GLU A 473 -16.82 -19.05 28.62
CA GLU A 473 -15.68 -19.72 29.20
C GLU A 473 -14.42 -18.84 29.09
N SER A 474 -13.83 -18.49 30.22
CA SER A 474 -12.70 -17.52 30.27
C SER A 474 -11.47 -17.89 29.42
N TRP A 475 -11.28 -19.18 29.14
CA TRP A 475 -10.18 -19.74 28.35
C TRP A 475 -10.54 -19.95 26.88
N VAL A 476 -11.76 -19.65 26.46
CA VAL A 476 -12.25 -19.85 25.08
C VAL A 476 -12.66 -18.53 24.47
N PHE A 477 -12.10 -18.26 23.30
CA PHE A 477 -12.34 -17.07 22.47
C PHE A 477 -12.81 -17.50 21.09
N ALA A 478 -13.46 -16.62 20.33
CA ALA A 478 -13.85 -16.91 18.96
C ALA A 478 -13.87 -15.64 18.11
N GLY A 479 -13.79 -15.78 16.78
CA GLY A 479 -13.77 -14.63 15.88
C GLY A 479 -13.95 -15.01 14.41
N GLY A 480 -14.22 -14.02 13.57
CA GLY A 480 -14.60 -14.21 12.16
C GLY A 480 -16.06 -14.60 12.01
N ASP A 481 -16.43 -15.24 10.90
CA ASP A 481 -17.86 -15.51 10.59
C ASP A 481 -18.60 -16.26 11.70
N VAL A 482 -17.91 -17.08 12.50
CA VAL A 482 -18.52 -17.82 13.62
C VAL A 482 -18.99 -16.90 14.75
N ALA A 483 -18.43 -15.70 14.88
CA ALA A 483 -18.90 -14.67 15.81
C ALA A 483 -20.22 -14.03 15.35
N GLY A 484 -20.58 -14.17 14.07
CA GLY A 484 -21.85 -13.69 13.50
C GLY A 484 -21.92 -12.18 13.28
N GLN A 485 -20.82 -11.45 13.44
CA GLN A 485 -20.73 -10.00 13.20
C GLN A 485 -19.92 -9.67 11.94
N ALA A 486 -18.74 -10.26 11.80
CA ALA A 486 -17.89 -10.09 10.63
C ALA A 486 -18.55 -10.65 9.36
N ASN A 487 -18.47 -9.90 8.26
CA ASN A 487 -18.91 -10.34 6.93
C ASN A 487 -17.78 -10.27 5.90
N THR A 488 -16.61 -9.77 6.29
CA THR A 488 -15.45 -9.58 5.42
C THR A 488 -14.19 -10.24 5.98
N THR A 489 -13.22 -10.50 5.10
CA THR A 489 -11.90 -11.02 5.51
C THR A 489 -11.21 -10.09 6.51
N VAL A 490 -11.26 -8.78 6.30
CA VAL A 490 -10.55 -7.82 7.16
C VAL A 490 -11.17 -7.69 8.55
N GLU A 491 -12.49 -7.82 8.67
CA GLU A 491 -13.16 -7.89 9.98
C GLU A 491 -12.79 -9.20 10.70
N SER A 492 -12.78 -10.33 9.99
CA SER A 492 -12.33 -11.60 10.57
C SER A 492 -10.89 -11.54 11.07
N VAL A 493 -10.00 -10.90 10.31
CA VAL A 493 -8.62 -10.62 10.75
C VAL A 493 -8.63 -9.74 12.00
N ASN A 494 -9.48 -8.72 12.06
CA ASN A 494 -9.57 -7.85 13.23
C ASN A 494 -10.10 -8.58 14.47
N ASP A 495 -11.07 -9.48 14.34
CA ASP A 495 -11.53 -10.30 15.47
C ASP A 495 -10.40 -11.14 16.05
N GLY A 496 -9.57 -11.75 15.19
CA GLY A 496 -8.37 -12.47 15.62
C GLY A 496 -7.33 -11.55 16.28
N LYS A 497 -7.11 -10.35 15.73
CA LYS A 497 -6.23 -9.33 16.31
C LYS A 497 -6.70 -8.92 17.70
N GLN A 498 -7.98 -8.62 17.85
CA GLN A 498 -8.58 -8.23 19.11
C GLN A 498 -8.52 -9.36 20.14
N ALA A 499 -8.91 -10.57 19.76
CA ALA A 499 -8.84 -11.75 20.61
C ALA A 499 -7.42 -12.02 21.13
N SER A 500 -6.39 -11.84 20.29
CA SER A 500 -5.00 -12.11 20.67
C SER A 500 -4.53 -11.31 21.89
N TRP A 501 -4.96 -10.05 22.03
CA TRP A 501 -4.60 -9.21 23.17
C TRP A 501 -5.28 -9.68 24.46
N HIS A 502 -6.55 -10.05 24.39
CA HIS A 502 -7.31 -10.51 25.56
C HIS A 502 -6.97 -11.95 25.94
N MET A 503 -6.64 -12.81 24.97
CA MET A 503 -6.00 -14.10 25.21
C MET A 503 -4.66 -13.91 25.90
N HIS A 504 -3.84 -12.95 25.47
CA HIS A 504 -2.60 -12.61 26.14
C HIS A 504 -2.84 -12.19 27.60
N LYS A 505 -3.77 -11.26 27.85
CA LYS A 505 -4.16 -10.83 29.20
C LYS A 505 -4.61 -12.00 30.07
N TYR A 506 -5.45 -12.88 29.53
CA TYR A 506 -5.92 -14.09 30.22
C TYR A 506 -4.76 -15.02 30.56
N LEU A 507 -3.92 -15.38 29.59
CA LEU A 507 -2.78 -16.27 29.78
C LEU A 507 -1.78 -15.71 30.81
N GLN A 508 -1.48 -14.42 30.78
CA GLN A 508 -0.62 -13.78 31.79
C GLN A 508 -1.25 -13.84 33.19
N SER A 509 -2.58 -13.67 33.30
CA SER A 509 -3.29 -13.75 34.58
C SER A 509 -3.19 -15.14 35.25
N LEU A 510 -3.10 -16.22 34.46
CA LEU A 510 -2.92 -17.58 34.99
C LEU A 510 -1.59 -17.76 35.74
N HIS A 511 -0.61 -16.91 35.45
CA HIS A 511 0.71 -16.90 36.07
C HIS A 511 0.87 -15.74 37.07
N GLY A 512 -0.23 -15.10 37.49
CA GLY A 512 -0.23 -13.99 38.44
C GLY A 512 0.39 -12.70 37.89
N GLN A 513 0.52 -12.58 36.56
CA GLN A 513 1.10 -11.41 35.91
C GLN A 513 0.01 -10.45 35.43
N THR A 514 0.29 -9.16 35.53
CA THR A 514 -0.58 -8.09 35.03
C THR A 514 0.00 -7.47 33.77
N VAL A 515 -0.83 -7.27 32.76
CA VAL A 515 -0.47 -6.59 31.51
C VAL A 515 -0.99 -5.16 31.51
N SER A 516 -0.43 -4.32 30.62
CA SER A 516 -0.90 -2.93 30.42
C SER A 516 -2.41 -2.87 30.18
N SER A 517 -3.07 -1.84 30.69
CA SER A 517 -4.48 -1.58 30.37
C SER A 517 -4.67 -1.07 28.93
N VAL A 518 -3.62 -0.49 28.34
CA VAL A 518 -3.58 -0.06 26.93
C VAL A 518 -3.00 -1.20 26.10
N PRO A 519 -3.70 -1.66 25.04
CA PRO A 519 -3.19 -2.69 24.13
C PRO A 519 -1.85 -2.32 23.49
N GLN A 520 -0.90 -3.26 23.51
CA GLN A 520 0.45 -3.10 22.96
C GLN A 520 0.82 -4.29 22.07
N LEU A 521 0.01 -4.52 21.02
CA LEU A 521 0.31 -5.56 20.04
C LEU A 521 1.58 -5.21 19.25
N PRO A 522 2.56 -6.12 19.11
CA PRO A 522 3.79 -5.83 18.39
C PRO A 522 3.58 -5.69 16.88
N LEU A 523 4.45 -4.90 16.26
CA LEU A 523 4.47 -4.67 14.81
C LEU A 523 5.02 -5.90 14.06
N PHE A 524 4.92 -5.87 12.73
CA PHE A 524 5.57 -6.84 11.85
C PHE A 524 7.06 -6.54 11.75
N HIS A 525 7.90 -7.58 11.81
CA HIS A 525 9.35 -7.45 11.68
C HIS A 525 9.94 -8.43 10.66
N CYS A 526 11.01 -8.01 10.00
CA CYS A 526 11.84 -8.89 9.17
C CYS A 526 13.33 -8.50 9.27
N ALA A 527 14.20 -9.26 8.59
CA ALA A 527 15.64 -9.05 8.61
C ALA A 527 16.09 -7.63 8.19
N ILE A 528 15.29 -6.92 7.37
CA ILE A 528 15.61 -5.54 6.96
C ILE A 528 15.63 -4.58 8.16
N ASP A 529 14.82 -4.82 9.19
CA ASP A 529 14.76 -3.94 10.38
C ASP A 529 16.05 -3.94 11.19
N SER A 530 16.90 -4.97 11.02
CA SER A 530 18.17 -5.10 11.74
C SER A 530 19.36 -4.48 11.01
N VAL A 531 19.13 -3.87 9.84
CA VAL A 531 20.18 -3.20 9.06
C VAL A 531 20.64 -1.94 9.81
N ASP A 532 21.92 -1.87 10.18
CA ASP A 532 22.51 -0.66 10.73
C ASP A 532 22.63 0.40 9.63
N ILE A 533 21.88 1.50 9.81
CA ILE A 533 21.93 2.68 8.94
C ILE A 533 22.69 3.84 9.58
N GLY A 534 23.36 3.63 10.71
CA GLY A 534 24.19 4.63 11.36
C GLY A 534 25.43 4.97 10.53
N VAL A 535 25.88 6.22 10.61
CA VAL A 535 27.04 6.73 9.87
C VAL A 535 27.90 7.60 10.76
N GLU A 536 29.21 7.56 10.59
CA GLU A 536 30.14 8.48 11.24
C GLU A 536 30.66 9.49 10.22
N MET A 537 30.61 10.78 10.56
CA MET A 537 31.08 11.87 9.71
C MET A 537 31.75 12.94 10.56
N CYS A 538 32.98 13.32 10.20
CA CYS A 538 33.77 14.35 10.90
C CYS A 538 33.88 14.12 12.43
N GLY A 539 34.04 12.86 12.85
CA GLY A 539 34.14 12.47 14.25
C GLY A 539 32.80 12.45 15.02
N ILE A 540 31.67 12.63 14.33
CA ILE A 540 30.33 12.60 14.92
C ILE A 540 29.60 11.34 14.44
N ARG A 541 29.10 10.52 15.37
CA ARG A 541 28.26 9.36 15.07
C ARG A 541 26.80 9.79 14.96
N PHE A 542 26.21 9.57 13.80
CA PHE A 542 24.79 9.76 13.52
C PHE A 542 24.08 8.42 13.61
N PRO A 543 22.95 8.31 14.34
CA PRO A 543 22.21 7.05 14.45
C PRO A 543 21.49 6.66 13.14
N ASN A 544 21.24 7.63 12.25
CA ASN A 544 20.83 7.44 10.86
C ASN A 544 21.21 8.71 10.07
N PRO A 545 21.28 8.67 8.73
CA PRO A 545 21.82 9.77 7.93
C PRO A 545 20.78 10.84 7.60
N PHE A 546 19.59 10.79 8.20
CA PHE A 546 18.49 11.69 7.88
C PHE A 546 18.36 12.77 8.95
N GLY A 547 18.37 14.03 8.52
CA GLY A 547 18.24 15.16 9.43
C GLY A 547 17.40 16.30 8.88
N LEU A 548 16.85 17.10 9.80
CA LEU A 548 16.12 18.30 9.44
C LEU A 548 17.10 19.43 9.08
N ALA A 549 16.96 19.98 7.87
CA ALA A 549 17.70 21.17 7.45
C ALA A 549 17.30 22.41 8.26
N SER A 550 18.20 23.41 8.34
CA SER A 550 17.90 24.75 8.87
C SER A 550 16.87 25.45 7.97
N ALA A 551 15.59 25.36 8.33
CA ALA A 551 14.44 25.62 7.44
C ALA A 551 13.14 25.76 8.26
N PRO A 552 11.96 26.01 7.63
CA PRO A 552 10.69 26.08 8.36
C PRO A 552 10.38 24.89 9.29
N PRO A 553 10.73 23.62 8.97
CA PRO A 553 10.54 22.49 9.89
C PRO A 553 11.32 22.60 11.21
N THR A 554 12.31 23.48 11.30
CA THR A 554 13.11 23.73 12.52
C THR A 554 12.92 25.14 13.06
N THR A 555 11.74 25.74 12.82
CA THR A 555 11.39 27.09 13.31
C THR A 555 11.43 27.21 14.84
N SER A 556 11.21 26.12 15.58
CA SER A 556 11.24 26.12 17.05
C SER A 556 11.77 24.81 17.64
N THR A 557 12.22 24.89 18.88
CA THR A 557 12.75 23.77 19.69
C THR A 557 11.75 22.63 19.82
N ALA A 558 10.47 22.97 20.02
CA ALA A 558 9.40 21.98 20.12
C ALA A 558 9.21 21.16 18.82
N MET A 559 9.54 21.71 17.66
CA MET A 559 9.50 20.97 16.38
C MET A 559 10.66 19.98 16.28
N ILE A 560 11.88 20.41 16.64
CA ILE A 560 13.06 19.53 16.66
C ILE A 560 12.88 18.40 17.66
N ARG A 561 12.38 18.70 18.87
CA ARG A 561 12.05 17.69 19.89
C ARG A 561 11.12 16.61 19.35
N ARG A 562 10.01 17.01 18.70
CA ARG A 562 9.08 16.05 18.09
C ARG A 562 9.76 15.24 16.99
N ALA A 563 10.58 15.86 16.16
CA ALA A 563 11.32 15.13 15.12
C ALA A 563 12.27 14.06 15.70
N PHE A 564 12.93 14.34 16.83
CA PHE A 564 13.75 13.33 17.50
C PHE A 564 12.94 12.19 18.11
N VAL A 565 11.76 12.49 18.67
CA VAL A 565 10.81 11.45 19.13
C VAL A 565 10.37 10.56 17.96
N GLU A 566 10.13 11.13 16.78
CA GLU A 566 9.80 10.39 15.55
C GLU A 566 11.01 9.67 14.91
N GLY A 567 12.21 9.82 15.45
CA GLY A 567 13.38 9.03 15.04
C GLY A 567 14.39 9.71 14.12
N TRP A 568 14.23 11.00 13.77
CA TRP A 568 15.23 11.75 12.99
C TRP A 568 16.62 11.65 13.64
N GLY A 569 17.67 11.45 12.84
CA GLY A 569 19.02 11.20 13.34
C GLY A 569 19.73 12.47 13.82
N PHE A 570 19.48 13.58 13.11
CA PHE A 570 20.02 14.89 13.47
C PHE A 570 19.07 16.03 13.09
N ALA A 571 19.32 17.22 13.61
CA ALA A 571 18.60 18.42 13.22
C ALA A 571 19.49 19.65 13.28
N LEU A 572 19.24 20.58 12.36
CA LEU A 572 19.81 21.91 12.38
C LEU A 572 18.85 22.88 13.06
N THR A 573 19.36 23.76 13.92
CA THR A 573 18.57 24.93 14.34
C THR A 573 18.26 25.79 13.12
N LYS A 574 17.11 26.51 13.13
CA LYS A 574 16.95 27.61 12.17
C LYS A 574 18.10 28.59 12.38
N THR A 575 18.71 29.08 11.30
CA THR A 575 19.85 29.99 11.36
C THR A 575 19.53 31.16 12.28
N PHE A 576 20.39 31.44 13.26
CA PHE A 576 20.25 32.57 14.17
C PHE A 576 21.50 33.44 14.19
N SER A 577 21.36 34.66 14.69
CA SER A 577 22.39 35.69 14.74
C SER A 577 22.42 36.35 16.12
N LEU A 578 23.40 37.25 16.33
CA LEU A 578 23.45 38.12 17.51
C LEU A 578 22.25 39.09 17.51
N ASP A 579 21.88 39.59 18.69
CA ASP A 579 20.68 40.42 18.88
C ASP A 579 20.69 41.71 18.04
N LYS A 580 21.88 42.25 17.73
CA LYS A 580 22.02 43.41 16.84
C LYS A 580 21.60 43.14 15.39
N ASP A 581 21.56 41.87 15.00
CA ASP A 581 21.22 41.41 13.65
C ASP A 581 19.84 40.75 13.61
N LEU A 582 18.97 41.02 14.59
CA LEU A 582 17.58 40.55 14.58
C LEU A 582 16.85 40.99 13.31
N VAL A 583 16.01 40.11 12.82
CA VAL A 583 15.24 40.28 11.58
C VAL A 583 13.74 40.22 11.86
N THR A 584 12.96 40.70 10.91
CA THR A 584 11.50 40.56 10.91
C THR A 584 11.07 40.03 9.55
N ASN A 585 10.35 38.92 9.54
CA ASN A 585 9.85 38.30 8.32
C ASN A 585 8.69 39.10 7.73
N VAL A 586 8.53 39.03 6.41
CA VAL A 586 7.35 39.53 5.69
C VAL A 586 6.32 38.43 5.46
N SER A 587 5.12 38.80 5.00
CA SER A 587 4.08 37.84 4.62
C SER A 587 3.23 38.35 3.44
N PRO A 588 2.84 37.49 2.47
CA PRO A 588 3.16 36.06 2.34
C PRO A 588 4.63 35.80 1.95
N ARG A 589 5.25 34.69 2.38
CA ARG A 589 6.70 34.47 2.15
C ARG A 589 7.12 33.08 1.69
N ILE A 590 6.22 32.10 1.69
CA ILE A 590 6.47 30.75 1.15
C ILE A 590 5.32 30.44 0.20
N VAL A 591 5.65 30.08 -1.04
CA VAL A 591 4.67 29.79 -2.08
C VAL A 591 4.98 28.46 -2.76
N ARG A 592 3.94 27.82 -3.29
CA ARG A 592 4.09 26.62 -4.11
C ARG A 592 4.88 26.90 -5.38
N GLY A 593 5.57 25.88 -5.88
CA GLY A 593 6.26 25.91 -7.16
C GLY A 593 5.30 25.84 -8.35
N THR A 594 5.59 26.56 -9.44
CA THR A 594 4.92 26.47 -10.75
C THR A 594 5.65 25.53 -11.72
N THR A 595 6.75 24.92 -11.26
CA THR A 595 7.70 24.11 -12.03
C THR A 595 7.11 22.83 -12.60
N SER A 596 5.99 22.34 -12.07
CA SER A 596 5.25 21.17 -12.58
C SER A 596 3.81 21.48 -13.00
N GLY A 597 3.57 22.69 -13.52
CA GLY A 597 2.27 23.11 -14.01
C GLY A 597 1.24 23.36 -12.90
N PRO A 598 -0.07 23.38 -13.20
CA PRO A 598 -1.13 23.72 -12.25
C PRO A 598 -1.52 22.54 -11.34
N MET A 599 -0.55 21.77 -10.85
CA MET A 599 -0.80 20.69 -9.88
C MET A 599 -0.75 21.22 -8.45
N PHE A 600 -1.82 21.00 -7.68
CA PHE A 600 -1.96 21.45 -6.30
C PHE A 600 -1.93 20.26 -5.32
N GLY A 601 -1.87 20.56 -4.03
CA GLY A 601 -1.90 19.54 -2.99
C GLY A 601 -0.54 18.81 -2.81
N PRO A 602 -0.54 17.48 -2.63
CA PRO A 602 0.63 16.72 -2.22
C PRO A 602 1.77 16.78 -3.24
N GLY A 603 3.01 16.57 -2.76
CA GLY A 603 4.16 16.37 -3.65
C GLY A 603 4.51 17.57 -4.53
N GLN A 604 4.33 18.81 -4.04
CA GLN A 604 4.77 20.00 -4.77
C GLN A 604 6.25 19.85 -5.17
N SER A 605 6.50 19.96 -6.48
CA SER A 605 7.82 19.77 -7.09
C SER A 605 8.87 20.78 -6.62
N SER A 606 8.42 21.96 -6.21
CA SER A 606 9.24 22.95 -5.53
C SER A 606 8.43 23.86 -4.63
N PHE A 607 9.13 24.59 -3.77
CA PHE A 607 8.63 25.79 -3.11
C PHE A 607 9.60 26.94 -3.35
N LEU A 608 9.08 28.17 -3.39
CA LEU A 608 9.90 29.37 -3.31
C LEU A 608 9.63 30.07 -1.97
N ASN A 609 10.71 30.51 -1.33
CA ASN A 609 10.63 31.29 -0.11
C ASN A 609 11.42 32.59 -0.20
N ILE A 610 10.93 33.63 0.48
CA ILE A 610 11.64 34.87 0.78
C ILE A 610 11.74 35.05 2.32
N GLU A 611 11.95 33.93 3.02
CA GLU A 611 12.03 33.87 4.48
C GLU A 611 13.45 34.09 5.00
N LEU A 612 13.63 35.03 5.92
CA LEU A 612 14.93 35.36 6.50
C LEU A 612 15.43 34.27 7.48
N ILE A 613 16.48 34.62 8.23
CA ILE A 613 16.93 33.84 9.39
C ILE A 613 15.86 33.84 10.51
N SER A 614 16.13 33.14 11.60
CA SER A 614 15.21 33.04 12.74
C SER A 614 14.87 34.42 13.31
N GLU A 615 13.59 34.63 13.62
CA GLU A 615 13.13 35.79 14.41
C GLU A 615 13.34 35.58 15.92
N LYS A 616 13.85 34.41 16.32
CA LYS A 616 14.17 34.09 17.71
C LYS A 616 15.65 34.37 18.00
N THR A 617 15.92 34.86 19.20
CA THR A 617 17.24 35.34 19.64
C THR A 617 18.28 34.21 19.75
N ALA A 618 19.56 34.56 19.76
CA ALA A 618 20.64 33.62 20.05
C ALA A 618 20.46 32.95 21.42
N ALA A 619 20.02 33.70 22.44
CA ALA A 619 19.76 33.17 23.77
C ALA A 619 18.71 32.05 23.76
N TYR A 620 17.61 32.24 23.04
CA TYR A 620 16.59 31.19 22.85
C TYR A 620 17.21 29.92 22.27
N TRP A 621 18.00 30.04 21.20
CA TRP A 621 18.57 28.87 20.52
C TRP A 621 19.64 28.18 21.35
N CYS A 622 20.52 28.92 22.02
CA CYS A 622 21.54 28.34 22.88
C CYS A 622 20.89 27.55 24.02
N GLN A 623 19.92 28.14 24.74
CA GLN A 623 19.19 27.41 25.77
C GLN A 623 18.50 26.15 25.21
N SER A 624 17.87 26.28 24.03
CA SER A 624 17.18 25.18 23.38
C SER A 624 18.10 24.03 22.97
N VAL A 625 19.31 24.33 22.52
CA VAL A 625 20.33 23.30 22.20
C VAL A 625 20.73 22.56 23.47
N THR A 626 20.97 23.27 24.57
CA THR A 626 21.27 22.65 25.86
C THR A 626 20.15 21.70 26.31
N GLU A 627 18.89 22.13 26.22
CA GLU A 627 17.73 21.30 26.55
C GLU A 627 17.61 20.07 25.64
N LEU A 628 17.79 20.24 24.33
CA LEU A 628 17.71 19.13 23.37
C LEU A 628 18.83 18.11 23.57
N LYS A 629 20.05 18.55 23.89
CA LYS A 629 21.18 17.64 24.13
C LYS A 629 21.07 16.93 25.48
N ALA A 630 20.49 17.58 26.49
CA ALA A 630 20.19 16.93 27.76
C ALA A 630 19.18 15.79 27.57
N ASP A 631 18.12 16.03 26.80
CA ASP A 631 17.04 15.07 26.61
C ASP A 631 17.33 14.00 25.55
N PHE A 632 18.19 14.33 24.57
CA PHE A 632 18.52 13.46 23.44
C PHE A 632 20.05 13.40 23.21
N PRO A 633 20.82 12.80 24.13
CA PRO A 633 22.29 12.81 24.05
C PRO A 633 22.82 12.13 22.79
N ASN A 634 22.14 11.09 22.30
CA ASN A 634 22.51 10.31 21.12
C ASN A 634 22.03 10.92 19.79
N LYS A 635 21.29 12.04 19.83
CA LYS A 635 20.84 12.76 18.63
C LYS A 635 21.79 13.92 18.38
N VAL A 636 22.10 14.16 17.11
CA VAL A 636 23.03 15.21 16.72
C VAL A 636 22.29 16.54 16.50
N ILE A 637 22.74 17.60 17.17
CA ILE A 637 22.25 18.96 17.01
C ILE A 637 23.35 19.83 16.42
N ILE A 638 23.05 20.45 15.28
CA ILE A 638 23.96 21.36 14.59
C ILE A 638 23.39 22.78 14.68
N SER A 639 24.14 23.69 15.30
CA SER A 639 23.70 25.09 15.41
C SER A 639 24.02 25.84 14.11
N SER A 640 22.98 26.22 13.36
CA SER A 640 23.13 27.07 12.19
C SER A 640 23.26 28.53 12.62
N ILE A 641 24.35 29.18 12.24
CA ILE A 641 24.67 30.56 12.67
C ILE A 641 25.03 31.46 11.49
N MET A 642 24.82 32.77 11.64
CA MET A 642 25.18 33.76 10.64
C MET A 642 25.50 35.13 11.26
N CYS A 643 26.56 35.77 10.75
CA CYS A 643 26.94 37.14 11.10
C CYS A 643 27.27 37.95 9.83
N SER A 644 27.39 39.27 10.00
CA SER A 644 28.09 40.14 9.03
C SER A 644 29.55 39.70 8.84
N TYR A 645 30.23 40.21 7.81
CA TYR A 645 31.67 39.97 7.62
C TYR A 645 32.50 40.71 8.69
N ASN A 646 32.44 40.22 9.92
CA ASN A 646 33.08 40.77 11.10
C ASN A 646 33.65 39.63 11.96
N LYS A 647 34.97 39.67 12.20
CA LYS A 647 35.67 38.63 12.97
C LYS A 647 35.14 38.48 14.40
N ALA A 648 34.87 39.59 15.09
CA ALA A 648 34.43 39.55 16.48
C ALA A 648 33.05 38.88 16.59
N ASP A 649 32.14 39.21 15.67
CA ASP A 649 30.78 38.67 15.66
C ASP A 649 30.77 37.15 15.43
N TRP A 650 31.49 36.68 14.41
CA TRP A 650 31.62 35.24 14.14
C TRP A 650 32.28 34.50 15.30
N THR A 651 33.27 35.12 15.96
CA THR A 651 33.95 34.52 17.12
C THR A 651 33.00 34.43 18.32
N GLU A 652 32.25 35.49 18.61
CA GLU A 652 31.30 35.56 19.72
C GLU A 652 30.18 34.53 19.53
N LEU A 653 29.50 34.58 18.39
CA LEU A 653 28.35 33.70 18.13
C LEU A 653 28.73 32.22 18.05
N ALA A 654 29.89 31.90 17.45
CA ALA A 654 30.38 30.53 17.39
C ALA A 654 30.68 29.97 18.80
N LYS A 655 31.31 30.76 19.67
CA LYS A 655 31.57 30.37 21.06
C LYS A 655 30.29 30.22 21.87
N MET A 656 29.30 31.10 21.67
CA MET A 656 27.98 30.96 22.31
C MET A 656 27.31 29.64 21.91
N ALA A 657 27.33 29.31 20.62
CA ALA A 657 26.74 28.08 20.11
C ALA A 657 27.49 26.83 20.60
N GLU A 658 28.82 26.82 20.60
CA GLU A 658 29.62 25.72 21.17
C GLU A 658 29.34 25.55 22.67
N ALA A 659 29.33 26.64 23.44
CA ALA A 659 29.07 26.61 24.88
C ALA A 659 27.67 26.09 25.23
N SER A 660 26.72 26.15 24.29
CA SER A 660 25.38 25.57 24.48
C SER A 660 25.35 24.04 24.43
N GLY A 661 26.44 23.41 23.99
CA GLY A 661 26.56 21.95 23.84
C GLY A 661 26.23 21.43 22.44
N ALA A 662 26.21 22.29 21.42
CA ALA A 662 26.03 21.85 20.04
C ALA A 662 27.10 20.83 19.62
N ASP A 663 26.71 19.78 18.89
CA ASP A 663 27.67 18.77 18.41
C ASP A 663 28.53 19.30 17.25
N ALA A 664 27.98 20.24 16.48
CA ALA A 664 28.68 20.95 15.40
C ALA A 664 28.03 22.30 15.10
N LEU A 665 28.69 23.11 14.28
CA LEU A 665 28.13 24.35 13.73
C LEU A 665 27.87 24.24 12.22
N GLU A 666 26.87 24.95 11.72
CA GLU A 666 26.67 25.20 10.28
C GLU A 666 26.75 26.71 10.00
N LEU A 667 27.73 27.13 9.22
CA LEU A 667 27.92 28.52 8.85
C LEU A 667 27.03 28.84 7.64
N ASN A 668 25.98 29.62 7.84
CA ASN A 668 25.09 30.01 6.74
C ASN A 668 25.70 31.16 5.94
N LEU A 669 26.43 30.82 4.88
CA LEU A 669 27.05 31.78 3.96
C LEU A 669 26.21 32.01 2.71
N SER A 670 24.94 31.59 2.71
CA SER A 670 24.26 31.27 1.45
C SER A 670 22.83 31.77 1.32
N CYS A 671 22.31 32.49 2.33
CA CYS A 671 20.97 33.06 2.24
C CYS A 671 20.86 34.07 1.07
N PRO A 672 20.04 33.81 0.03
CA PRO A 672 20.05 34.60 -1.20
C PRO A 672 19.24 35.89 -1.15
N HIS A 673 18.50 36.14 -0.06
CA HIS A 673 17.50 37.21 -0.02
C HIS A 673 17.55 37.99 1.30
N GLY A 674 17.34 39.31 1.22
CA GLY A 674 17.22 40.24 2.36
C GLY A 674 18.49 40.48 3.19
N MET A 675 19.54 39.67 3.00
CA MET A 675 20.78 39.75 3.79
C MET A 675 21.99 40.26 2.98
N GLY A 676 21.94 40.20 1.65
CA GLY A 676 23.03 40.69 0.79
C GLY A 676 23.27 42.20 0.91
N GLU A 677 22.21 42.99 1.09
CA GLU A 677 22.30 44.44 1.33
C GLU A 677 23.00 44.79 2.67
N ARG A 678 23.13 43.81 3.58
CA ARG A 678 23.85 43.91 4.85
C ARG A 678 25.23 43.24 4.81
N GLY A 679 25.71 42.82 3.64
CA GLY A 679 26.98 42.12 3.49
C GLY A 679 27.00 40.72 4.12
N MET A 680 25.83 40.07 4.25
CA MET A 680 25.64 38.77 4.90
C MET A 680 25.13 37.72 3.90
N GLY A 681 25.22 36.43 4.28
CA GLY A 681 24.67 35.34 3.48
C GLY A 681 25.34 35.26 2.11
N LEU A 682 24.54 35.24 1.04
CA LEU A 682 25.03 35.08 -0.35
C LEU A 682 26.13 36.08 -0.72
N ALA A 683 26.12 37.30 -0.17
CA ALA A 683 27.16 38.29 -0.41
C ALA A 683 28.57 37.81 0.03
N CYS A 684 28.64 36.93 1.04
CA CYS A 684 29.88 36.29 1.46
C CYS A 684 30.13 34.96 0.72
N GLY A 685 29.10 34.12 0.55
CA GLY A 685 29.26 32.76 0.01
C GLY A 685 29.58 32.66 -1.48
N GLN A 686 29.60 33.79 -2.20
CA GLN A 686 30.01 33.85 -3.61
C GLN A 686 31.50 34.21 -3.80
N ASP A 687 32.19 34.60 -2.72
CA ASP A 687 33.58 35.05 -2.74
C ASP A 687 34.49 34.10 -1.94
N THR A 688 35.46 33.51 -2.63
CA THR A 688 36.41 32.55 -2.02
C THR A 688 37.22 33.16 -0.87
N GLU A 689 37.59 34.45 -0.94
CA GLU A 689 38.37 35.08 0.11
C GLU A 689 37.55 35.27 1.39
N LEU A 690 36.31 35.75 1.24
CA LEU A 690 35.41 35.95 2.38
C LEU A 690 35.08 34.62 3.07
N VAL A 691 34.75 33.58 2.29
CA VAL A 691 34.48 32.24 2.84
C VAL A 691 35.68 31.68 3.60
N ARG A 692 36.89 31.77 3.02
CA ARG A 692 38.12 31.30 3.66
C ARG A 692 38.38 32.02 4.99
N ASN A 693 38.21 33.34 5.00
CA ASN A 693 38.45 34.16 6.19
C ASN A 693 37.43 33.88 7.31
N ILE A 694 36.15 33.76 6.98
CA ILE A 694 35.10 33.41 7.96
C ILE A 694 35.39 32.04 8.59
N CYS A 695 35.68 31.02 7.76
CA CYS A 695 36.02 29.69 8.26
C CYS A 695 37.25 29.74 9.17
N ARG A 696 38.27 30.51 8.80
CA ARG A 696 39.47 30.70 9.62
C ARG A 696 39.17 31.35 10.98
N TRP A 697 38.26 32.32 11.02
CA TRP A 697 37.84 32.95 12.28
C TRP A 697 37.10 31.97 13.18
N VAL A 698 36.16 31.21 12.62
CA VAL A 698 35.39 30.21 13.38
C VAL A 698 36.29 29.08 13.87
N ARG A 699 37.20 28.56 13.03
CA ARG A 699 38.15 27.51 13.43
C ARG A 699 39.03 27.93 14.60
N GLN A 700 39.43 29.21 14.64
CA GLN A 700 40.20 29.79 15.76
C GLN A 700 39.35 29.96 17.04
N ALA A 701 38.01 30.03 16.90
CA ALA A 701 37.10 30.35 17.98
C ALA A 701 36.59 29.10 18.72
N VAL A 702 36.39 27.98 18.02
CA VAL A 702 35.75 26.76 18.54
C VAL A 702 36.58 25.50 18.29
N GLN A 703 36.32 24.43 19.03
CA GLN A 703 36.94 23.11 18.89
C GLN A 703 36.00 22.10 18.23
N ILE A 704 34.69 22.22 18.43
CA ILE A 704 33.72 21.35 17.75
C ILE A 704 33.81 21.45 16.22
N PRO A 705 33.40 20.41 15.47
CA PRO A 705 33.35 20.46 14.02
C PRO A 705 32.42 21.56 13.51
N PHE A 706 32.75 22.16 12.35
CA PHE A 706 31.82 23.06 11.67
C PHE A 706 31.82 22.87 10.15
N PHE A 707 30.65 23.13 9.58
CA PHE A 707 30.37 22.98 8.15
C PHE A 707 30.05 24.33 7.52
N ALA A 708 30.66 24.65 6.39
CA ALA A 708 30.25 25.81 5.60
C ALA A 708 29.08 25.44 4.68
N LYS A 709 27.92 26.10 4.83
CA LYS A 709 26.77 25.88 3.94
C LYS A 709 26.91 26.71 2.68
N LEU A 710 26.99 26.04 1.53
CA LEU A 710 27.32 26.64 0.23
C LEU A 710 26.09 27.02 -0.58
N THR A 711 26.22 28.06 -1.39
CA THR A 711 25.18 28.52 -2.31
C THR A 711 25.37 27.82 -3.65
N PRO A 712 24.29 27.37 -4.32
CA PRO A 712 24.40 26.87 -5.69
C PRO A 712 24.53 28.03 -6.70
N ASN A 713 24.36 29.29 -6.26
CA ASN A 713 24.30 30.46 -7.12
C ASN A 713 25.70 31.04 -7.39
N VAL A 714 26.64 30.19 -7.80
CA VAL A 714 28.03 30.53 -8.12
C VAL A 714 28.45 29.81 -9.40
N THR A 715 29.38 30.39 -10.14
CA THR A 715 29.89 29.78 -11.37
C THR A 715 30.57 28.44 -11.12
N ASN A 716 31.41 28.37 -10.07
CA ASN A 716 32.11 27.16 -9.69
C ASN A 716 32.03 26.97 -8.16
N ILE A 717 31.16 26.07 -7.73
CA ILE A 717 30.97 25.78 -6.30
C ILE A 717 32.19 25.10 -5.67
N VAL A 718 33.04 24.45 -6.48
CA VAL A 718 34.25 23.77 -6.00
C VAL A 718 35.24 24.78 -5.42
N ASP A 719 35.39 25.95 -6.04
CA ASP A 719 36.30 27.00 -5.56
C ASP A 719 35.90 27.50 -4.17
N ILE A 720 34.58 27.63 -3.94
CA ILE A 720 34.03 28.03 -2.63
C ILE A 720 34.22 26.91 -1.61
N ALA A 721 34.00 25.65 -1.98
CA ALA A 721 34.22 24.50 -1.11
C ALA A 721 35.69 24.37 -0.70
N MET A 722 36.61 24.55 -1.65
CA MET A 722 38.06 24.58 -1.40
C MET A 722 38.43 25.73 -0.46
N ALA A 723 37.89 26.93 -0.67
CA ALA A 723 38.13 28.06 0.21
C ALA A 723 37.66 27.79 1.65
N ALA A 724 36.51 27.13 1.84
CA ALA A 724 36.03 26.73 3.16
C ALA A 724 36.98 25.72 3.82
N HIS A 725 37.44 24.72 3.06
CA HIS A 725 38.40 23.72 3.53
C HIS A 725 39.76 24.36 3.92
N GLU A 726 40.31 25.25 3.09
CA GLU A 726 41.54 26.01 3.37
C GLU A 726 41.38 26.94 4.57
N GLY A 727 40.16 27.39 4.85
CA GLY A 727 39.81 28.13 6.06
C GLY A 727 39.69 27.26 7.32
N GLY A 728 39.75 25.93 7.18
CA GLY A 728 39.69 24.98 8.28
C GLY A 728 38.29 24.44 8.60
N ALA A 729 37.32 24.56 7.70
CA ALA A 729 36.04 23.87 7.85
C ALA A 729 36.23 22.34 7.78
N ASP A 730 35.51 21.61 8.64
CA ASP A 730 35.57 20.15 8.71
C ASP A 730 34.78 19.49 7.56
N GLY A 731 33.83 20.22 6.97
CA GLY A 731 33.12 19.83 5.77
C GLY A 731 32.24 20.95 5.22
N VAL A 732 31.38 20.61 4.27
CA VAL A 732 30.46 21.56 3.62
C VAL A 732 29.04 21.00 3.53
N THR A 733 28.04 21.86 3.73
CA THR A 733 26.64 21.54 3.41
C THR A 733 26.34 22.05 1.99
N ALA A 734 26.24 21.15 1.02
CA ALA A 734 25.91 21.44 -0.37
C ALA A 734 24.48 20.97 -0.68
N THR A 735 23.51 21.85 -0.97
CA THR A 735 23.59 23.31 -1.11
C THR A 735 22.40 24.02 -0.45
N ASN A 736 22.46 25.35 -0.39
CA ASN A 736 21.30 26.20 -0.09
C ASN A 736 20.37 26.29 -1.32
N THR A 737 19.32 27.10 -1.23
CA THR A 737 18.32 27.31 -2.28
C THR A 737 18.86 27.99 -3.54
N VAL A 738 18.26 27.67 -4.69
CA VAL A 738 18.55 28.31 -5.99
C VAL A 738 17.79 29.64 -6.09
N SER A 739 18.45 30.73 -6.45
CA SER A 739 17.83 32.04 -6.60
C SER A 739 16.85 32.04 -7.78
N GLY A 740 15.64 32.58 -7.59
CA GLY A 740 14.65 32.65 -8.66
C GLY A 740 13.43 33.49 -8.36
N LEU A 741 12.54 33.57 -9.34
CA LEU A 741 11.21 34.18 -9.26
C LEU A 741 10.18 33.15 -9.73
N MET A 742 9.23 32.77 -8.86
CA MET A 742 8.38 31.60 -9.13
C MET A 742 7.34 31.85 -10.23
N GLY A 743 6.89 33.09 -10.37
CA GLY A 743 5.97 33.46 -11.43
C GLY A 743 5.26 34.78 -11.19
N LEU A 744 4.69 35.30 -12.27
CA LEU A 744 3.80 36.45 -12.28
C LEU A 744 2.39 35.98 -12.66
N LYS A 745 1.38 36.69 -12.18
CA LYS A 745 0.00 36.55 -12.63
C LYS A 745 -0.17 37.18 -14.01
N ALA A 746 -1.32 36.93 -14.64
CA ALA A 746 -1.66 37.50 -15.94
C ALA A 746 -1.66 39.04 -15.97
N ASP A 747 -1.89 39.70 -14.81
CA ASP A 747 -1.82 41.16 -14.66
C ASP A 747 -0.39 41.69 -14.41
N GLY A 748 0.62 40.83 -14.47
CA GLY A 748 2.03 41.15 -14.19
C GLY A 748 2.38 41.19 -12.71
N THR A 749 1.43 41.01 -11.78
CA THR A 749 1.73 41.06 -10.34
C THR A 749 2.39 39.76 -9.87
N PRO A 750 3.39 39.81 -8.97
CA PRO A 750 4.12 38.62 -8.54
C PRO A 750 3.36 37.78 -7.51
N TRP A 751 3.80 36.52 -7.36
CA TRP A 751 3.45 35.68 -6.23
C TRP A 751 4.70 35.02 -5.63
N PRO A 752 5.08 35.33 -4.38
CA PRO A 752 4.36 36.16 -3.40
C PRO A 752 4.36 37.66 -3.74
N GLY A 753 3.25 38.34 -3.44
CA GLY A 753 3.10 39.79 -3.57
C GLY A 753 2.83 40.45 -2.22
N ILE A 754 3.73 41.33 -1.78
CA ILE A 754 3.77 41.91 -0.42
C ILE A 754 3.14 43.30 -0.38
N GLY A 755 2.29 43.51 0.63
CA GLY A 755 1.64 44.80 0.91
C GLY A 755 0.72 45.29 -0.22
N ARG A 756 0.23 46.53 -0.09
CA ARG A 756 -0.68 47.13 -1.08
C ARG A 756 -0.07 47.25 -2.48
N GLY A 757 1.24 47.49 -2.54
CA GLY A 757 1.99 47.58 -3.79
C GLY A 757 2.29 46.24 -4.46
N LYS A 758 1.89 45.09 -3.87
CA LYS A 758 2.16 43.73 -4.37
C LYS A 758 3.62 43.52 -4.78
N ARG A 759 4.56 44.05 -4.00
CA ARG A 759 6.00 44.00 -4.32
C ARG A 759 6.56 42.60 -4.06
N THR A 760 7.67 42.26 -4.69
CA THR A 760 8.40 41.01 -4.41
C THR A 760 9.90 41.23 -4.53
N THR A 761 10.67 40.21 -4.17
CA THR A 761 12.11 40.11 -4.43
C THR A 761 12.44 38.70 -4.90
N TYR A 762 13.65 38.46 -5.39
CA TYR A 762 14.10 37.10 -5.68
C TYR A 762 14.09 36.26 -4.41
N GLY A 763 13.59 35.03 -4.53
CA GLY A 763 13.52 34.07 -3.44
C GLY A 763 14.39 32.84 -3.70
N GLY A 764 14.44 31.96 -2.70
CA GLY A 764 15.09 30.67 -2.77
C GLY A 764 14.13 29.55 -3.21
N VAL A 765 14.40 28.92 -4.34
CA VAL A 765 13.73 27.70 -4.82
C VAL A 765 14.33 26.48 -4.11
N SER A 766 13.46 25.58 -3.65
CA SER A 766 13.79 24.36 -2.89
C SER A 766 13.05 23.13 -3.41
N ALA A 767 13.39 21.95 -2.86
CA ALA A 767 12.89 20.62 -3.23
C ALA A 767 13.37 20.12 -4.61
N MET A 768 12.67 19.14 -5.21
CA MET A 768 13.16 18.35 -6.35
C MET A 768 13.61 19.21 -7.55
N ALA A 769 12.90 20.31 -7.85
CA ALA A 769 13.27 21.18 -8.96
C ALA A 769 14.53 22.02 -8.74
N ALA A 770 15.03 22.12 -7.49
CA ALA A 770 16.27 22.83 -7.17
C ALA A 770 17.53 21.97 -7.36
N GLY A 771 17.38 20.66 -7.59
CA GLY A 771 18.48 19.69 -7.62
C GLY A 771 18.60 18.86 -8.90
N SER A 772 17.88 19.17 -9.97
CA SER A 772 18.05 18.44 -11.24
C SER A 772 19.35 18.88 -11.94
N CYS A 773 20.49 18.33 -11.49
CA CYS A 773 21.46 17.86 -12.48
C CYS A 773 20.72 16.79 -13.30
N GLU A 774 20.73 16.90 -14.62
CA GLU A 774 20.08 15.95 -15.51
C GLU A 774 20.42 14.51 -15.09
N ASN A 775 19.42 13.69 -14.78
CA ASN A 775 19.58 12.25 -14.76
C ASN A 775 19.53 11.80 -16.22
N PRO A 776 20.63 11.37 -16.85
CA PRO A 776 20.49 10.53 -18.03
C PRO A 776 19.82 9.22 -17.57
N PRO A 777 18.83 8.70 -18.30
CA PRO A 777 18.17 7.46 -17.93
C PRO A 777 19.20 6.32 -18.01
N GLY A 778 19.55 5.72 -16.85
CA GLY A 778 20.28 4.46 -16.81
C GLY A 778 21.54 4.34 -15.94
N VAL A 779 21.89 5.31 -15.08
CA VAL A 779 23.07 5.15 -14.19
C VAL A 779 22.72 5.51 -12.75
N GLY A 780 22.55 4.49 -11.91
CA GLY A 780 22.46 4.66 -10.47
C GLY A 780 23.81 5.08 -9.89
N TRP A 781 23.95 6.35 -9.50
CA TRP A 781 25.10 6.81 -8.74
C TRP A 781 24.85 6.58 -7.25
N TRP A 782 25.40 5.48 -6.73
CA TRP A 782 25.83 5.43 -5.34
C TRP A 782 27.03 6.37 -5.21
N CYS A 783 26.95 7.36 -4.32
CA CYS A 783 28.11 8.14 -3.91
C CYS A 783 29.16 7.19 -3.29
N ARG A 784 30.09 6.69 -4.10
CA ARG A 784 31.35 6.14 -3.60
C ARG A 784 32.25 7.32 -3.23
N GLY A 785 32.34 7.60 -1.94
CA GLY A 785 33.50 8.31 -1.40
C GLY A 785 34.76 7.50 -1.73
N THR A 786 35.71 8.16 -2.37
CA THR A 786 37.06 7.64 -2.61
C THR A 786 37.82 7.55 -1.30
N SER A 787 37.81 6.38 -0.65
CA SER A 787 38.88 6.01 0.28
C SER A 787 40.04 5.41 -0.52
N GLY A 788 41.11 6.19 -0.65
CA GLY A 788 42.40 5.70 -1.12
C GLY A 788 43.04 4.78 -0.09
N GLU A 789 43.53 3.64 -0.59
CA GLU A 789 44.63 2.83 -0.06
C GLU A 789 44.55 2.30 1.39
N ALA A 790 44.03 1.08 1.54
CA ALA A 790 44.68 0.03 2.32
C ALA A 790 44.12 -1.34 1.91
N GLY A 791 44.98 -2.28 1.49
CA GLY A 791 44.61 -3.69 1.29
C GLY A 791 45.09 -4.30 -0.02
N ARG A 792 46.41 -4.42 -0.20
CA ARG A 792 46.97 -5.48 -1.06
C ARG A 792 46.86 -6.81 -0.34
N HIS A 793 46.69 -7.85 -1.15
CA HIS A 793 46.75 -9.28 -0.86
C HIS A 793 45.50 -9.89 -0.22
N LEU A 794 44.71 -10.57 -1.05
CA LEU A 794 44.56 -12.02 -0.99
C LEU A 794 43.91 -12.50 -2.29
N SER A 795 44.68 -13.24 -3.09
CA SER A 795 44.18 -14.06 -4.18
C SER A 795 43.47 -15.30 -3.63
N PRO A 796 42.38 -15.76 -4.26
CA PRO A 796 42.07 -17.18 -4.28
C PRO A 796 42.36 -17.73 -5.68
N THR A 797 43.18 -18.78 -5.65
CA THR A 797 43.60 -19.67 -6.72
C THR A 797 42.45 -20.39 -7.41
N ASN A 798 42.72 -20.71 -8.67
CA ASN A 798 42.00 -21.54 -9.63
C ASN A 798 41.56 -22.94 -9.17
N THR A 799 40.71 -23.53 -10.04
CA THR A 799 40.35 -24.95 -10.31
C THR A 799 39.03 -25.41 -9.70
N ALA A 800 38.07 -26.01 -10.41
CA ALA A 800 38.04 -26.71 -11.70
C ALA A 800 36.70 -26.46 -12.44
N ALA A 801 36.70 -26.03 -13.71
CA ALA A 801 36.63 -26.85 -14.93
C ALA A 801 35.32 -27.63 -15.15
N GLY A 802 34.44 -27.03 -15.97
CA GLY A 802 33.36 -27.67 -16.72
C GLY A 802 33.25 -26.99 -18.09
N THR A 803 33.67 -27.68 -19.13
CA THR A 803 33.85 -27.26 -20.52
C THR A 803 32.57 -26.83 -21.24
N LEU A 804 32.58 -25.69 -21.94
CA LEU A 804 31.85 -25.42 -23.20
C LEU A 804 32.57 -24.28 -23.97
N GLY A 805 32.77 -24.47 -25.28
CA GLY A 805 33.77 -23.78 -26.12
C GLY A 805 33.44 -22.35 -26.61
N PRO A 806 34.38 -21.71 -27.35
CA PRO A 806 34.35 -20.28 -27.65
C PRO A 806 33.47 -19.92 -28.87
N PRO A 807 32.92 -18.69 -28.92
CA PRO A 807 32.09 -18.24 -30.03
C PRO A 807 32.94 -17.65 -31.17
N SER A 808 32.62 -18.03 -32.41
CA SER A 808 33.10 -17.36 -33.63
C SER A 808 31.98 -16.53 -34.27
N PRO A 809 32.31 -15.39 -34.91
CA PRO A 809 31.36 -14.46 -35.51
C PRO A 809 31.01 -14.88 -36.94
N LEU A 810 29.87 -14.45 -37.51
CA LEU A 810 29.70 -14.22 -38.95
C LEU A 810 28.40 -13.45 -39.26
N LEU A 811 28.56 -12.53 -40.23
CA LEU A 811 27.63 -11.56 -40.82
C LEU A 811 26.57 -12.20 -41.77
N PRO A 812 25.56 -11.43 -42.24
CA PRO A 812 24.34 -11.94 -42.87
C PRO A 812 24.46 -12.12 -44.39
N THR A 813 23.71 -13.08 -44.92
CA THR A 813 23.55 -13.32 -46.36
C THR A 813 22.30 -12.66 -46.93
N SER A 814 22.53 -11.90 -48.00
CA SER A 814 21.59 -11.36 -48.98
C SER A 814 21.15 -12.40 -50.03
N VAL A 815 19.88 -12.39 -50.45
CA VAL A 815 19.41 -12.80 -51.79
C VAL A 815 18.19 -11.94 -52.13
N GLN A 816 18.38 -10.86 -52.90
CA GLN A 816 17.98 -10.69 -54.30
C GLN A 816 16.49 -10.90 -54.62
N SER A 817 15.81 -9.77 -54.81
CA SER A 817 14.52 -9.62 -55.48
C SER A 817 14.75 -8.98 -56.86
N GLU A 818 14.31 -9.64 -57.93
CA GLU A 818 14.16 -9.01 -59.26
C GLU A 818 12.72 -9.21 -59.78
N SER A 819 12.08 -8.06 -59.99
CA SER A 819 11.18 -7.66 -61.08
C SER A 819 10.17 -8.67 -61.68
N LYS A 820 8.90 -8.23 -61.72
CA LYS A 820 8.13 -8.13 -62.96
C LYS A 820 6.97 -7.13 -62.81
N ALA A 821 6.95 -6.16 -63.72
CA ALA A 821 5.94 -5.14 -63.87
C ALA A 821 4.66 -5.67 -64.55
N SER A 822 3.55 -4.97 -64.35
CA SER A 822 2.30 -5.03 -65.12
C SER A 822 2.50 -4.52 -66.56
N PRO A 823 1.53 -4.69 -67.50
CA PRO A 823 0.50 -3.65 -67.64
C PRO A 823 -0.90 -4.08 -68.16
N SER A 824 -1.88 -3.23 -67.80
CA SER A 824 -3.12 -2.76 -68.48
C SER A 824 -3.82 -3.52 -69.63
N GLU A 825 -5.16 -3.61 -69.54
CA GLU A 825 -6.21 -3.02 -70.44
C GLU A 825 -7.56 -3.77 -70.23
N GLN A 826 -8.64 -3.13 -69.77
CA GLN A 826 -9.66 -2.35 -70.50
C GLN A 826 -10.93 -3.18 -70.87
N THR A 827 -12.07 -2.71 -70.33
CA THR A 827 -13.43 -2.59 -70.94
C THR A 827 -14.50 -3.73 -70.96
N VAL A 828 -15.68 -3.35 -70.40
CA VAL A 828 -17.10 -3.54 -70.83
C VAL A 828 -17.84 -4.85 -70.54
N ARG A 829 -18.71 -4.85 -69.51
CA ARG A 829 -20.18 -4.62 -69.60
C ARG A 829 -20.78 -4.28 -68.24
#